data_AF-A0A662XIY1-F1
#
_entry.id   AF-A0A662XIY1-F1
#
_cell.length_a   1.000
_cell.length_b   1.000
_cell.length_c   1.000
_cell.angle_alpha   90.00
_cell.angle_beta   90.00
_cell.angle_gamma   90.00
#
_symmetry.space_group_name_H-M   'P 1'
#
loop_
_entity.id
_entity.type
_entity.pdbx_description
1 polymer ?
#
loop_
_entity_poly.entity_id
_entity_poly.type
_entity_poly.pdbx_seq_one_letter_code
_entity_poly.pdbx_strand_id
1 'polypeptide(L)'
;MLINMVNKDLFANHWTRKEQKPTDAAASMARSAPPTAPVAVAAKPTRATGDWPLLTSALVVCRECLPAGGGSLPHVTRQIDAFLDTFSRKEALAAACQRGDSVRALFYLFARDPRPFRQEMVRGAARGGHIHALQWLTEHDDGSGEWDLWKDYSFSPMDEAAKFGHFEAVRWLHENIADSHSWRAMNWAAQNGHLELLQWLHDTRQDLCADYAMDFAAANGHLEVVQWLHVNRQEGCTTWAMDGAAQNGHLEVMQWLHANRKEGCTEVAIEGAVARGHLEMVRWLLQIARSKDERQWWELARSAAARSDHREITKWLDRDPADDEVVELAHTRRIPNMAKELLARVGGSGGGRLSFSRNAGRWRLNPSTSFDNAVLREMPVDPEPQNFVRSAVVGACFSRITPTPIASPELVIASQAPLALAGIELLEEAEGAEHAETQPLASLVPFLAGNALLNGSEPAAQCYCGHQFGFFSGQLGDGAAVYLGEVVHEDGLDRWELQLKGSGLTPYSRTADGRKVLRSTLREFLCSEHMHALGVPTTRAGSVVLSRETQVLRDVFYDGHAAMEPTAVVTRIARSFLRFGSFEIFKDTDKVTGLAGPSAQLEDKPDRLRQMLDFTIRQYFLEIEGDGDDPTKYERFFAEVVRRTAKLAAKWQALGFCHGVLNTDNMSILGDTLDYGPFGFMEHFDPKYACNTSDHTGRYRYEAQPEICKWNCGVLADQLELVVPRDRLEPGFVAFDGVYEGEYMRLMRQKLGLTRREGGGDEDEELVDALLNVLTRTGADFTCVFRCLSSLNAFDSVEIRDQAVNTLVGLSETLEQQKRKLEATSGGLSAEQYEMVELLLKESPARARQYGITPELFVQMTAQRKAKAALDATTDTQRLETVRTAWRDWIAVYIARVQRDGDAENEEKRLNQMRRANPVFVLRNHVAQTAIDLAHEGDYAGVQHIFDLLMHPFDEPLDEDDRRFARPQDPSTAPLCVSCSS
;
A
#
# COMPACT_ATOMS: atom_id res chain seq x y z
N MET A 1 27.30 0.93 3.15
CA MET A 1 26.71 1.90 4.10
C MET A 1 25.40 1.34 4.68
N LEU A 2 25.39 0.05 5.07
CA LEU A 2 24.21 -0.68 5.54
C LEU A 2 24.66 -1.70 6.61
N ILE A 3 25.20 -1.21 7.72
CA ILE A 3 25.38 -2.00 8.95
C ILE A 3 25.18 -1.05 10.11
N ASN A 4 24.46 -1.54 11.11
CA ASN A 4 24.31 -1.04 12.46
C ASN A 4 23.01 -0.29 12.73
N MET A 5 21.92 -1.04 12.89
CA MET A 5 20.99 -0.77 13.99
C MET A 5 20.04 -1.94 14.33
N VAL A 6 20.54 -3.14 14.69
CA VAL A 6 19.76 -4.04 15.57
C VAL A 6 20.70 -4.86 16.47
N ASN A 7 20.85 -4.45 17.73
CA ASN A 7 20.84 -5.34 18.90
C ASN A 7 21.06 -4.52 20.17
N LYS A 8 19.97 -4.31 20.91
CA LYS A 8 20.00 -4.03 22.33
C LYS A 8 19.67 -5.33 23.06
N ASP A 9 20.21 -5.47 24.26
CA ASP A 9 20.05 -6.58 25.21
C ASP A 9 20.98 -7.77 25.02
N LEU A 10 22.20 -7.64 25.56
CA LEU A 10 22.95 -8.72 26.23
C LEU A 10 24.29 -8.22 26.83
N PHE A 11 24.26 -7.21 27.70
CA PHE A 11 25.39 -6.93 28.59
C PHE A 11 24.90 -6.44 29.96
N ALA A 12 24.32 -7.36 30.72
CA ALA A 12 24.36 -7.30 32.17
C ALA A 12 24.66 -8.72 32.68
N ASN A 13 25.60 -8.80 33.62
CA ASN A 13 26.08 -9.99 34.33
C ASN A 13 27.24 -10.74 33.64
N HIS A 14 28.47 -10.29 33.90
CA HIS A 14 29.36 -11.02 34.83
C HIS A 14 30.75 -10.36 34.93
N TRP A 15 31.04 -9.79 36.09
CA TRP A 15 32.37 -9.82 36.71
C TRP A 15 32.19 -10.09 38.20
N THR A 16 32.46 -11.32 38.62
CA THR A 16 33.18 -11.63 39.88
C THR A 16 33.39 -13.13 39.94
N ARG A 17 34.63 -13.52 39.65
CA ARG A 17 35.18 -14.85 39.89
C ARG A 17 35.66 -14.86 41.34
N LYS A 18 35.11 -15.74 42.19
CA LYS A 18 35.82 -16.22 43.37
C LYS A 18 35.70 -17.74 43.44
N GLU A 19 36.88 -18.31 43.63
CA GLU A 19 37.20 -19.72 43.72
C GLU A 19 36.46 -20.39 44.89
N GLN A 20 36.02 -21.64 44.72
CA GLN A 20 36.26 -22.72 45.69
C GLN A 20 35.90 -24.10 45.14
N LYS A 21 36.59 -25.09 45.71
CA LYS A 21 36.88 -26.47 45.30
C LYS A 21 35.69 -27.47 45.34
N PRO A 22 35.87 -28.68 44.78
CA PRO A 22 34.83 -29.70 44.62
C PRO A 22 34.74 -30.62 45.85
N THR A 23 33.55 -31.17 46.11
CA THR A 23 33.37 -32.40 46.92
C THR A 23 32.21 -33.25 46.42
N ASP A 24 32.46 -34.55 46.48
CA ASP A 24 31.67 -35.71 46.08
C ASP A 24 30.31 -35.86 46.77
N ALA A 25 29.38 -36.60 46.14
CA ALA A 25 28.83 -37.88 46.65
C ALA A 25 27.44 -38.23 46.10
N ALA A 26 27.41 -39.33 45.32
CA ALA A 26 26.53 -40.50 45.39
C ALA A 26 25.04 -40.42 45.86
N ALA A 27 24.20 -40.98 44.98
CA ALA A 27 23.26 -42.10 45.21
C ALA A 27 21.76 -41.86 45.57
N SER A 28 20.94 -42.66 44.87
CA SER A 28 19.84 -43.49 45.40
C SER A 28 18.38 -43.01 45.32
N MET A 29 17.67 -43.61 44.36
CA MET A 29 16.37 -44.29 44.44
C MET A 29 15.08 -43.60 44.93
N ALA A 30 14.04 -43.95 44.16
CA ALA A 30 12.69 -44.40 44.57
C ALA A 30 11.50 -43.49 44.27
N ARG A 31 10.49 -44.15 43.72
CA ARG A 31 9.21 -43.68 43.16
C ARG A 31 8.24 -43.26 44.27
N SER A 32 7.43 -42.24 44.01
CA SER A 32 5.99 -42.21 44.33
C SER A 32 5.32 -40.96 43.73
N ALA A 33 4.19 -41.15 43.04
CA ALA A 33 3.17 -40.12 42.77
C ALA A 33 2.39 -39.81 44.08
N PRO A 34 1.54 -38.75 44.25
CA PRO A 34 0.78 -37.91 43.28
C PRO A 34 0.77 -36.41 43.72
N PRO A 35 -0.28 -35.55 43.55
CA PRO A 35 -1.24 -35.28 42.46
C PRO A 35 -1.09 -33.86 41.86
N THR A 36 -1.94 -33.58 40.87
CA THR A 36 -2.10 -32.37 40.05
C THR A 36 -2.45 -31.07 40.79
N ALA A 37 -1.70 -29.99 40.49
CA ALA A 37 -2.09 -28.59 40.64
C ALA A 37 -1.49 -27.75 39.48
N PRO A 38 -2.15 -26.69 39.00
CA PRO A 38 -1.83 -26.04 37.74
C PRO A 38 -0.63 -25.09 37.91
N VAL A 39 0.43 -25.31 37.13
CA VAL A 39 1.57 -24.39 37.06
C VAL A 39 1.57 -23.69 35.72
N ALA A 40 1.49 -22.37 35.79
CA ALA A 40 1.66 -21.43 34.70
C ALA A 40 2.90 -21.78 33.87
N VAL A 41 2.73 -22.01 32.57
CA VAL A 41 3.83 -22.12 31.63
C VAL A 41 4.24 -20.71 31.24
N ALA A 42 5.32 -20.24 31.85
CA ALA A 42 6.07 -19.07 31.43
C ALA A 42 6.51 -19.24 29.97
N ALA A 43 6.09 -18.31 29.11
CA ALA A 43 6.59 -18.19 27.75
C ALA A 43 8.10 -17.94 27.78
N LYS A 44 8.87 -18.82 27.15
CA LYS A 44 10.29 -18.57 26.86
C LYS A 44 10.37 -17.48 25.78
N PRO A 45 11.29 -16.50 25.90
CA PRO A 45 11.46 -15.49 24.87
C PRO A 45 12.07 -16.10 23.61
N THR A 46 11.36 -15.96 22.50
CA THR A 46 11.86 -16.23 21.14
C THR A 46 12.91 -15.19 20.77
N ARG A 47 14.12 -15.65 20.45
CA ARG A 47 15.26 -14.82 20.05
C ARG A 47 15.11 -14.42 18.58
N ALA A 48 15.26 -13.13 18.31
CA ALA A 48 15.18 -12.53 16.98
C ALA A 48 16.14 -13.16 15.97
N THR A 49 15.61 -13.42 14.78
CA THR A 49 16.29 -13.93 13.58
C THR A 49 16.57 -12.78 12.61
N GLY A 50 17.80 -12.71 12.08
CA GLY A 50 18.14 -11.89 10.89
C GLY A 50 19.50 -11.20 10.99
N ASP A 51 20.48 -11.68 10.19
CA ASP A 51 21.64 -10.97 9.60
C ASP A 51 22.87 -11.88 9.43
N TRP A 52 22.90 -12.72 8.39
CA TRP A 52 24.08 -13.54 8.04
C TRP A 52 24.65 -13.48 6.59
N PRO A 53 24.40 -12.45 5.74
CA PRO A 53 25.17 -12.30 4.49
C PRO A 53 26.48 -11.54 4.63
N LEU A 54 26.59 -10.62 5.58
CA LEU A 54 27.56 -9.53 5.47
C LEU A 54 28.98 -9.87 5.94
N LEU A 55 29.10 -10.67 7.00
CA LEU A 55 30.40 -11.17 7.45
C LEU A 55 31.00 -12.22 6.51
N THR A 56 30.14 -12.92 5.76
CA THR A 56 30.53 -13.92 4.76
C THR A 56 31.17 -13.25 3.55
N SER A 57 30.60 -12.13 3.09
CA SER A 57 31.22 -11.29 2.05
C SER A 57 32.55 -10.69 2.52
N ALA A 58 32.65 -10.28 3.79
CA ALA A 58 33.89 -9.76 4.35
C ALA A 58 35.02 -10.81 4.41
N LEU A 59 34.72 -12.07 4.76
CA LEU A 59 35.72 -13.15 4.79
C LEU A 59 36.24 -13.51 3.39
N VAL A 60 35.35 -13.58 2.40
CA VAL A 60 35.70 -13.88 0.99
C VAL A 60 36.54 -12.75 0.40
N VAL A 61 36.15 -11.48 0.63
CA VAL A 61 36.94 -10.32 0.20
C VAL A 61 38.31 -10.30 0.90
N CYS A 62 38.38 -10.65 2.20
CA CYS A 62 39.66 -10.75 2.89
C CYS A 62 40.56 -11.90 2.40
N ARG A 63 40.00 -13.01 1.91
CA ARG A 63 40.79 -14.14 1.38
C ARG A 63 41.19 -13.97 -0.09
N GLU A 64 40.30 -13.45 -0.92
CA GLU A 64 40.47 -13.36 -2.37
C GLU A 64 41.09 -12.04 -2.83
N CYS A 65 40.91 -10.95 -2.07
CA CYS A 65 41.38 -9.62 -2.46
C CYS A 65 42.63 -9.14 -1.69
N LEU A 66 43.15 -9.93 -0.73
CA LEU A 66 44.43 -9.65 -0.07
C LEU A 66 45.55 -10.51 -0.70
N PRO A 67 46.70 -9.93 -1.08
CA PRO A 67 47.74 -10.66 -1.80
C PRO A 67 48.27 -11.86 -1.01
N ALA A 68 48.46 -12.99 -1.68
CA ALA A 68 49.02 -14.23 -1.10
C ALA A 68 50.45 -14.08 -0.53
N GLY A 69 51.09 -12.92 -0.70
CA GLY A 69 52.40 -12.59 -0.15
C GLY A 69 52.33 -11.61 1.02
N GLY A 70 51.90 -12.10 2.20
CA GLY A 70 52.26 -11.54 3.52
C GLY A 70 52.05 -10.04 3.78
N GLY A 71 50.86 -9.66 4.28
CA GLY A 71 50.59 -8.42 5.03
C GLY A 71 49.20 -7.83 4.69
N SER A 72 48.32 -7.42 5.60
CA SER A 72 48.56 -6.82 6.92
C SER A 72 47.46 -7.04 7.99
N LEU A 73 46.53 -8.02 7.89
CA LEU A 73 45.41 -8.14 8.85
C LEU A 73 45.09 -9.57 9.39
N PRO A 74 46.08 -10.40 9.82
CA PRO A 74 45.79 -11.74 10.35
C PRO A 74 45.00 -11.73 11.67
N HIS A 75 44.94 -10.59 12.36
CA HIS A 75 44.11 -10.39 13.54
C HIS A 75 42.63 -10.14 13.18
N VAL A 76 42.34 -9.54 12.02
CA VAL A 76 40.98 -9.36 11.50
C VAL A 76 40.43 -10.71 11.07
N THR A 77 41.21 -11.51 10.34
CA THR A 77 40.83 -12.88 9.99
C THR A 77 40.56 -13.72 11.24
N ARG A 78 41.43 -13.65 12.27
CA ARG A 78 41.20 -14.33 13.56
C ARG A 78 40.00 -13.80 14.34
N GLN A 79 39.66 -12.51 14.26
CA GLN A 79 38.47 -11.97 14.94
C GLN A 79 37.18 -12.32 14.19
N ILE A 80 37.20 -12.36 12.86
CA ILE A 80 36.09 -12.86 12.06
C ILE A 80 35.92 -14.36 12.33
N ASP A 81 37.00 -15.13 12.37
CA ASP A 81 36.95 -16.55 12.74
C ASP A 81 36.44 -16.74 14.17
N ALA A 82 36.96 -16.01 15.16
CA ALA A 82 36.49 -16.10 16.55
C ALA A 82 35.02 -15.65 16.72
N PHE A 83 34.56 -14.64 15.97
CA PHE A 83 33.16 -14.22 15.96
C PHE A 83 32.27 -15.30 15.33
N LEU A 84 32.68 -15.84 14.19
CA LEU A 84 31.94 -16.91 13.53
C LEU A 84 31.98 -18.24 14.32
N ASP A 85 33.03 -18.50 15.10
CA ASP A 85 33.13 -19.65 16.00
C ASP A 85 32.10 -19.57 17.14
N THR A 86 31.63 -18.37 17.52
CA THR A 86 30.50 -18.22 18.46
C THR A 86 29.14 -18.64 17.86
N PHE A 87 29.05 -18.79 16.53
CA PHE A 87 27.88 -19.31 15.81
C PHE A 87 27.92 -20.83 15.61
N SER A 88 29.05 -21.51 15.90
CA SER A 88 29.17 -22.97 15.87
C SER A 88 28.45 -23.69 17.04
N ARG A 89 27.29 -23.18 17.46
CA ARG A 89 26.43 -23.96 18.34
C ARG A 89 25.96 -25.19 17.56
N LYS A 90 25.93 -26.35 18.24
CA LYS A 90 25.13 -27.51 17.80
C LYS A 90 23.79 -26.95 17.27
N GLU A 91 23.40 -27.30 16.04
CA GLU A 91 22.15 -26.89 15.34
C GLU A 91 22.23 -25.68 14.39
N ALA A 92 23.38 -25.03 14.20
CA ALA A 92 23.46 -23.87 13.29
C ALA A 92 23.01 -24.16 11.85
N LEU A 93 23.42 -25.31 11.29
CA LEU A 93 22.99 -25.74 9.95
C LEU A 93 21.50 -26.09 9.90
N ALA A 94 20.94 -26.68 10.97
CA ALA A 94 19.51 -26.98 11.05
C ALA A 94 18.67 -25.69 11.11
N ALA A 95 19.12 -24.70 11.88
CA ALA A 95 18.48 -23.39 11.94
C ALA A 95 18.58 -22.65 10.59
N ALA A 96 19.69 -22.80 9.86
CA ALA A 96 19.85 -22.25 8.51
C ALA A 96 18.90 -22.92 7.51
N CYS A 97 18.74 -24.24 7.59
CA CYS A 97 17.76 -24.98 6.80
C CYS A 97 16.32 -24.52 7.11
N GLN A 98 15.99 -24.28 8.37
CA GLN A 98 14.67 -23.80 8.79
C GLN A 98 14.36 -22.36 8.33
N ARG A 99 15.38 -21.51 8.17
CA ARG A 99 15.21 -20.15 7.64
C ARG A 99 15.25 -20.07 6.12
N GLY A 100 15.69 -21.13 5.44
CA GLY A 100 15.86 -21.14 3.99
C GLY A 100 17.10 -20.37 3.52
N ASP A 101 18.16 -20.34 4.32
CA ASP A 101 19.41 -19.67 3.95
C ASP A 101 19.95 -20.23 2.60
N SER A 102 20.68 -19.40 1.83
CA SER A 102 21.17 -19.76 0.50
C SER A 102 22.03 -21.04 0.49
N VAL A 103 22.05 -21.77 -0.63
CA VAL A 103 22.93 -22.95 -0.85
C VAL A 103 24.40 -22.65 -0.50
N ARG A 104 24.88 -21.45 -0.83
CA ARG A 104 26.24 -20.99 -0.49
C ARG A 104 26.46 -20.91 1.03
N ALA A 105 25.45 -20.48 1.79
CA ALA A 105 25.51 -20.43 3.24
C ALA A 105 25.45 -21.85 3.85
N LEU A 106 24.63 -22.75 3.30
CA LEU A 106 24.55 -24.15 3.73
C LEU A 106 25.88 -24.89 3.50
N PHE A 107 26.46 -24.76 2.30
CA PHE A 107 27.81 -25.26 1.98
C PHE A 107 28.87 -24.76 2.96
N TYR A 108 28.83 -23.47 3.27
CA TYR A 108 29.78 -22.86 4.17
C TYR A 108 29.64 -23.40 5.59
N LEU A 109 28.42 -23.49 6.12
CA LEU A 109 28.14 -24.03 7.45
C LEU A 109 28.56 -25.51 7.55
N PHE A 110 28.30 -26.30 6.52
CA PHE A 110 28.73 -27.70 6.46
C PHE A 110 30.25 -27.86 6.35
N ALA A 111 30.92 -27.05 5.52
CA ALA A 111 32.39 -27.08 5.41
C ALA A 111 33.09 -26.71 6.73
N ARG A 112 32.43 -25.95 7.61
CA ARG A 112 32.95 -25.61 8.95
C ARG A 112 32.68 -26.68 10.00
N ASP A 113 31.59 -27.43 9.85
CA ASP A 113 31.20 -28.49 10.76
C ASP A 113 30.68 -29.71 9.96
N PRO A 114 31.59 -30.51 9.39
CA PRO A 114 31.27 -31.59 8.46
C PRO A 114 30.77 -32.85 9.20
N ARG A 115 30.00 -32.67 10.27
CA ARG A 115 29.33 -33.77 10.96
C ARG A 115 28.22 -34.32 10.06
N PRO A 116 27.90 -35.64 10.16
CA PRO A 116 26.80 -36.23 9.42
C PRO A 116 25.50 -35.43 9.63
N PHE A 117 24.71 -35.31 8.56
CA PHE A 117 23.43 -34.63 8.62
C PHE A 117 22.49 -35.27 9.64
N ARG A 118 21.58 -34.46 10.17
CA ARG A 118 20.57 -34.88 11.14
C ARG A 118 19.19 -34.52 10.65
N GLN A 119 18.21 -35.31 11.05
CA GLN A 119 16.80 -35.13 10.69
C GLN A 119 16.26 -33.73 11.01
N GLU A 120 16.78 -33.03 12.04
CA GLU A 120 16.40 -31.65 12.34
C GLU A 120 16.64 -30.66 11.18
N MET A 121 17.64 -30.92 10.32
CA MET A 121 17.93 -30.08 9.15
C MET A 121 16.84 -30.24 8.10
N VAL A 122 16.47 -31.50 7.81
CA VAL A 122 15.39 -31.84 6.88
C VAL A 122 14.04 -31.36 7.44
N ARG A 123 13.78 -31.57 8.73
CA ARG A 123 12.58 -31.07 9.42
C ARG A 123 12.48 -29.56 9.30
N GLY A 124 13.57 -28.84 9.54
CA GLY A 124 13.65 -27.38 9.39
C GLY A 124 13.33 -26.94 7.96
N ALA A 125 14.00 -27.51 6.96
CA ALA A 125 13.79 -27.16 5.56
C ALA A 125 12.36 -27.48 5.08
N ALA A 126 11.82 -28.64 5.46
CA ALA A 126 10.44 -29.04 5.12
C ALA A 126 9.40 -28.13 5.80
N ARG A 127 9.62 -27.79 7.07
CA ARG A 127 8.76 -26.86 7.82
C ARG A 127 8.72 -25.45 7.24
N GLY A 128 9.80 -24.99 6.61
CA GLY A 128 9.86 -23.68 5.94
C GLY A 128 9.59 -23.73 4.42
N GLY A 129 9.34 -24.93 3.86
CA GLY A 129 9.09 -25.10 2.43
C GLY A 129 10.30 -24.83 1.53
N HIS A 130 11.52 -24.92 2.07
CA HIS A 130 12.75 -24.52 1.38
C HIS A 130 13.31 -25.64 0.50
N ILE A 131 12.80 -25.75 -0.72
CA ILE A 131 13.16 -26.79 -1.68
C ILE A 131 14.66 -26.79 -2.00
N HIS A 132 15.29 -25.62 -2.16
CA HIS A 132 16.72 -25.54 -2.45
C HIS A 132 17.58 -26.13 -1.30
N ALA A 133 17.12 -25.99 -0.06
CA ALA A 133 17.79 -26.57 1.09
C ALA A 133 17.58 -28.09 1.15
N LEU A 134 16.37 -28.57 0.84
CA LEU A 134 16.07 -30.01 0.73
C LEU A 134 16.87 -30.69 -0.40
N GLN A 135 16.95 -30.05 -1.58
CA GLN A 135 17.77 -30.48 -2.71
C GLN A 135 19.24 -30.55 -2.31
N TRP A 136 19.75 -29.48 -1.71
CA TRP A 136 21.12 -29.41 -1.27
C TRP A 136 21.47 -30.48 -0.24
N LEU A 137 20.60 -30.70 0.77
CA LEU A 137 20.78 -31.78 1.75
C LEU A 137 20.79 -33.16 1.08
N THR A 138 19.98 -33.38 0.05
CA THR A 138 19.92 -34.65 -0.69
C THR A 138 21.18 -34.90 -1.51
N GLU A 139 21.69 -33.87 -2.18
CA GLU A 139 22.91 -33.95 -3.00
C GLU A 139 24.18 -34.18 -2.18
N HIS A 140 24.17 -33.76 -0.90
CA HIS A 140 25.35 -33.74 -0.04
C HIS A 140 25.29 -34.76 1.10
N ASP A 141 24.21 -35.54 1.19
CA ASP A 141 24.11 -36.64 2.14
C ASP A 141 25.01 -37.78 1.66
N ASP A 142 26.08 -38.06 2.43
CA ASP A 142 27.05 -39.11 2.13
C ASP A 142 26.65 -40.47 2.71
N GLY A 143 25.48 -40.56 3.37
CA GLY A 143 24.98 -41.77 4.01
C GLY A 143 25.79 -42.21 5.23
N SER A 144 26.68 -41.36 5.75
CA SER A 144 27.54 -41.68 6.90
C SER A 144 26.85 -41.57 8.27
N GLY A 145 25.58 -41.14 8.31
CA GLY A 145 24.79 -41.00 9.52
C GLY A 145 24.38 -42.34 10.15
N GLU A 146 24.25 -42.37 11.48
CA GLU A 146 23.75 -43.56 12.22
C GLU A 146 22.26 -43.87 11.96
N TRP A 147 21.52 -42.93 11.36
CA TRP A 147 20.07 -42.99 11.19
C TRP A 147 19.69 -42.52 9.77
N ASP A 148 18.62 -43.07 9.20
CA ASP A 148 18.07 -42.60 7.91
C ASP A 148 17.63 -41.13 8.05
N LEU A 149 18.19 -40.26 7.19
CA LEU A 149 17.96 -38.82 7.24
C LEU A 149 16.52 -38.44 6.89
N TRP A 150 15.84 -39.27 6.10
CA TRP A 150 14.56 -38.98 5.47
C TRP A 150 13.40 -39.78 6.09
N LYS A 151 13.70 -40.75 6.94
CA LYS A 151 12.70 -41.63 7.58
C LYS A 151 12.97 -41.84 9.06
N ASP A 152 11.95 -41.66 9.89
CA ASP A 152 11.88 -42.16 11.26
C ASP A 152 10.45 -42.60 11.60
N TYR A 153 10.30 -43.47 12.60
CA TYR A 153 9.00 -43.91 13.11
C TYR A 153 8.16 -42.75 13.67
N SER A 154 8.80 -41.62 14.05
CA SER A 154 8.14 -40.44 14.61
C SER A 154 8.13 -39.20 13.69
N PHE A 155 8.75 -39.28 12.50
CA PHE A 155 8.97 -38.10 11.66
C PHE A 155 8.87 -38.42 10.16
N SER A 156 8.12 -37.57 9.46
CA SER A 156 8.07 -37.51 8.01
C SER A 156 8.25 -36.05 7.55
N PRO A 157 9.18 -35.76 6.64
CA PRO A 157 9.33 -34.42 6.08
C PRO A 157 8.11 -33.99 5.26
N MET A 158 7.41 -34.96 4.65
CA MET A 158 6.19 -34.70 3.90
C MET A 158 5.04 -34.28 4.83
N ASP A 159 4.92 -34.90 6.01
CA ASP A 159 3.92 -34.51 7.00
C ASP A 159 4.17 -33.08 7.52
N GLU A 160 5.43 -32.71 7.76
CA GLU A 160 5.79 -31.34 8.19
C GLU A 160 5.53 -30.32 7.10
N ALA A 161 5.97 -30.56 5.86
CA ALA A 161 5.68 -29.66 4.74
C ALA A 161 4.16 -29.52 4.51
N ALA A 162 3.40 -30.61 4.64
CA ALA A 162 1.96 -30.59 4.49
C ALA A 162 1.23 -29.83 5.61
N LYS A 163 1.73 -29.93 6.85
CA LYS A 163 1.20 -29.18 7.99
C LYS A 163 1.29 -27.67 7.80
N PHE A 164 2.38 -27.19 7.21
CA PHE A 164 2.60 -25.76 6.94
C PHE A 164 2.17 -25.30 5.54
N GLY A 165 1.58 -26.19 4.73
CA GLY A 165 0.97 -25.83 3.44
C GLY A 165 1.96 -25.62 2.30
N HIS A 166 3.17 -26.15 2.41
CA HIS A 166 4.22 -25.97 1.40
C HIS A 166 4.05 -26.96 0.24
N PHE A 167 3.10 -26.66 -0.65
CA PHE A 167 2.70 -27.53 -1.77
C PHE A 167 3.88 -28.02 -2.63
N GLU A 168 4.70 -27.09 -3.14
CA GLU A 168 5.84 -27.44 -4.00
C GLU A 168 6.91 -28.26 -3.27
N ALA A 169 7.08 -28.07 -1.96
CA ALA A 169 7.98 -28.89 -1.15
C ALA A 169 7.44 -30.32 -0.97
N VAL A 170 6.13 -30.47 -0.77
CA VAL A 170 5.47 -31.79 -0.74
C VAL A 170 5.59 -32.49 -2.09
N ARG A 171 5.35 -31.80 -3.20
CA ARG A 171 5.51 -32.34 -4.55
C ARG A 171 6.96 -32.78 -4.80
N TRP A 172 7.92 -31.92 -4.46
CA TRP A 172 9.34 -32.24 -4.60
C TRP A 172 9.74 -33.45 -3.75
N LEU A 173 9.30 -33.53 -2.49
CA LEU A 173 9.57 -34.67 -1.60
C LEU A 173 8.96 -35.98 -2.14
N HIS A 174 7.77 -35.91 -2.76
CA HIS A 174 7.13 -37.06 -3.38
C HIS A 174 7.91 -37.57 -4.60
N GLU A 175 8.38 -36.67 -5.46
CA GLU A 175 9.07 -37.00 -6.72
C GLU A 175 10.52 -37.47 -6.51
N ASN A 176 11.21 -36.90 -5.50
CA ASN A 176 12.67 -37.03 -5.39
C ASN A 176 13.16 -37.90 -4.22
N ILE A 177 12.32 -38.15 -3.21
CA ILE A 177 12.69 -38.99 -2.05
C ILE A 177 11.95 -40.34 -2.16
N ALA A 178 12.72 -41.38 -2.52
CA ALA A 178 12.22 -42.74 -2.60
C ALA A 178 11.65 -43.19 -1.24
N ASP A 179 10.47 -43.82 -1.25
CA ASP A 179 9.73 -44.24 -0.07
C ASP A 179 9.45 -43.12 0.95
N SER A 180 9.12 -41.90 0.51
CA SER A 180 8.63 -40.85 1.41
C SER A 180 7.35 -41.30 2.13
N HIS A 181 7.53 -41.90 3.31
CA HIS A 181 6.45 -42.38 4.14
C HIS A 181 5.72 -41.17 4.72
N SER A 182 4.46 -41.00 4.33
CA SER A 182 3.51 -40.14 5.02
C SER A 182 2.38 -41.02 5.51
N TRP A 183 1.87 -40.72 6.69
CA TRP A 183 0.72 -41.41 7.27
C TRP A 183 -0.33 -40.41 7.75
N ARG A 184 -0.04 -39.09 7.69
CA ARG A 184 -0.91 -38.01 8.16
C ARG A 184 -0.89 -36.74 7.28
N ALA A 185 -0.16 -36.68 6.16
CA ALA A 185 -0.08 -35.44 5.36
C ALA A 185 -1.46 -34.90 4.95
N MET A 186 -2.39 -35.78 4.55
CA MET A 186 -3.75 -35.37 4.21
C MET A 186 -4.52 -34.82 5.42
N ASN A 187 -4.35 -35.43 6.59
CA ASN A 187 -4.96 -34.94 7.84
C ASN A 187 -4.37 -33.58 8.25
N TRP A 188 -3.06 -33.38 8.09
CA TRP A 188 -2.40 -32.12 8.40
C TRP A 188 -2.78 -31.00 7.42
N ALA A 189 -2.88 -31.31 6.12
CA ALA A 189 -3.37 -30.39 5.11
C ALA A 189 -4.82 -29.99 5.41
N ALA A 190 -5.67 -30.97 5.76
CA ALA A 190 -7.07 -30.71 6.11
C ALA A 190 -7.23 -29.87 7.38
N GLN A 191 -6.43 -30.18 8.42
CA GLN A 191 -6.47 -29.47 9.70
C GLN A 191 -6.10 -27.99 9.58
N ASN A 192 -5.23 -27.63 8.63
CA ASN A 192 -4.72 -26.26 8.47
C ASN A 192 -5.29 -25.54 7.24
N GLY A 193 -6.28 -26.13 6.54
CA GLY A 193 -7.01 -25.46 5.47
C GLY A 193 -6.34 -25.46 4.09
N HIS A 194 -5.34 -26.33 3.86
CA HIS A 194 -4.55 -26.34 2.63
C HIS A 194 -5.24 -27.14 1.50
N LEU A 195 -6.31 -26.59 0.92
CA LEU A 195 -7.19 -27.28 -0.03
C LEU A 195 -6.48 -27.75 -1.31
N GLU A 196 -5.65 -26.91 -1.92
CA GLU A 196 -4.93 -27.25 -3.17
C GLU A 196 -3.96 -28.43 -2.96
N LEU A 197 -3.20 -28.40 -1.87
CA LEU A 197 -2.33 -29.51 -1.48
C LEU A 197 -3.14 -30.78 -1.21
N LEU A 198 -4.29 -30.66 -0.55
CA LEU A 198 -5.16 -31.79 -0.24
C LEU A 198 -5.76 -32.42 -1.50
N GLN A 199 -6.18 -31.62 -2.49
CA GLN A 199 -6.62 -32.05 -3.81
C GLN A 199 -5.54 -32.85 -4.52
N TRP A 200 -4.33 -32.31 -4.54
CA TRP A 200 -3.20 -32.98 -5.18
C TRP A 200 -2.80 -34.29 -4.47
N LEU A 201 -2.80 -34.32 -3.14
CA LEU A 201 -2.54 -35.54 -2.37
C LEU A 201 -3.60 -36.61 -2.64
N HIS A 202 -4.85 -36.22 -2.87
CA HIS A 202 -5.91 -37.15 -3.27
C HIS A 202 -5.67 -37.75 -4.66
N ASP A 203 -5.28 -36.93 -5.63
CA ASP A 203 -5.06 -37.38 -7.01
C ASP A 203 -3.80 -38.25 -7.16
N THR A 204 -2.77 -37.99 -6.36
CA THR A 204 -1.45 -38.62 -6.51
C THR A 204 -1.14 -39.73 -5.50
N ARG A 205 -1.76 -39.69 -4.31
CA ARG A 205 -1.41 -40.55 -3.16
C ARG A 205 -2.64 -41.14 -2.49
N GLN A 206 -3.35 -41.99 -3.24
CA GLN A 206 -4.51 -42.74 -2.73
C GLN A 206 -4.17 -43.71 -1.59
N ASP A 207 -2.88 -44.02 -1.37
CA ASP A 207 -2.38 -44.82 -0.25
C ASP A 207 -2.45 -44.10 1.11
N LEU A 208 -2.62 -42.76 1.11
CA LEU A 208 -2.75 -41.98 2.34
C LEU A 208 -4.19 -41.98 2.84
N CYS A 209 -4.40 -42.51 4.05
CA CYS A 209 -5.73 -42.58 4.66
C CYS A 209 -6.17 -41.23 5.24
N ALA A 210 -7.44 -40.87 5.04
CA ALA A 210 -8.04 -39.59 5.46
C ALA A 210 -8.98 -39.72 6.67
N ASP A 211 -8.80 -40.76 7.51
CA ASP A 211 -9.78 -41.22 8.52
C ASP A 211 -10.28 -40.15 9.51
N TYR A 212 -9.60 -39.00 9.62
CA TYR A 212 -10.00 -37.87 10.46
C TYR A 212 -9.83 -36.50 9.76
N ALA A 213 -9.60 -36.47 8.44
CA ALA A 213 -9.34 -35.24 7.71
C ALA A 213 -10.53 -34.27 7.81
N MET A 214 -11.75 -34.78 7.65
CA MET A 214 -12.97 -33.98 7.73
C MET A 214 -13.23 -33.50 9.17
N ASP A 215 -12.95 -34.34 10.17
CA ASP A 215 -13.08 -34.00 11.59
C ASP A 215 -12.13 -32.85 11.97
N PHE A 216 -10.87 -32.93 11.54
CA PHE A 216 -9.90 -31.88 11.80
C PHE A 216 -10.17 -30.58 11.04
N ALA A 217 -10.59 -30.66 9.77
CA ALA A 217 -10.98 -29.49 8.99
C ALA A 217 -12.19 -28.80 9.63
N ALA A 218 -13.18 -29.57 10.08
CA ALA A 218 -14.38 -29.04 10.71
C ALA A 218 -14.07 -28.38 12.06
N ALA A 219 -13.25 -29.03 12.90
CA ALA A 219 -12.86 -28.49 14.19
C ALA A 219 -12.05 -27.18 14.09
N ASN A 220 -11.41 -26.89 12.96
CA ASN A 220 -10.62 -25.66 12.73
C ASN A 220 -11.31 -24.65 11.79
N GLY A 221 -12.57 -24.90 11.39
CA GLY A 221 -13.38 -23.92 10.66
C GLY A 221 -13.14 -23.88 9.15
N HIS A 222 -12.49 -24.89 8.56
CA HIS A 222 -12.16 -24.91 7.13
C HIS A 222 -13.32 -25.47 6.28
N LEU A 223 -14.37 -24.67 6.09
CA LEU A 223 -15.61 -25.07 5.39
C LEU A 223 -15.36 -25.59 3.97
N GLU A 224 -14.51 -24.93 3.19
CA GLU A 224 -14.21 -25.33 1.80
C GLU A 224 -13.55 -26.71 1.74
N VAL A 225 -12.65 -27.01 2.69
CA VAL A 225 -12.03 -28.33 2.83
C VAL A 225 -13.06 -29.39 3.23
N VAL A 226 -13.96 -29.07 4.15
CA VAL A 226 -15.05 -29.97 4.57
C VAL A 226 -15.98 -30.29 3.39
N GLN A 227 -16.38 -29.29 2.62
CA GLN A 227 -17.20 -29.43 1.41
C GLN A 227 -16.49 -30.30 0.37
N TRP A 228 -15.21 -30.04 0.14
CA TRP A 228 -14.43 -30.77 -0.82
C TRP A 228 -14.24 -32.24 -0.40
N LEU A 229 -13.87 -32.51 0.85
CA LEU A 229 -13.72 -33.87 1.38
C LEU A 229 -15.03 -34.63 1.31
N HIS A 230 -16.17 -33.98 1.53
CA HIS A 230 -17.49 -34.60 1.42
C HIS A 230 -17.84 -35.06 0.01
N VAL A 231 -17.48 -34.26 -1.00
CA VAL A 231 -17.79 -34.58 -2.40
C VAL A 231 -16.83 -35.64 -2.95
N ASN A 232 -15.56 -35.61 -2.55
CA ASN A 232 -14.50 -36.36 -3.22
C ASN A 232 -14.00 -37.59 -2.43
N ARG A 233 -14.40 -37.76 -1.17
CA ARG A 233 -13.95 -38.86 -0.30
C ARG A 233 -15.11 -39.59 0.39
N GLN A 234 -14.92 -40.86 0.74
CA GLN A 234 -15.98 -41.75 1.26
C GLN A 234 -15.83 -42.08 2.76
N GLU A 235 -14.68 -41.79 3.34
CA GLU A 235 -14.32 -42.04 4.75
C GLU A 235 -15.26 -41.31 5.72
N GLY A 236 -15.80 -40.17 5.28
CA GLY A 236 -16.78 -39.40 6.04
C GLY A 236 -16.17 -38.61 7.20
N CYS A 237 -16.96 -38.43 8.25
CA CYS A 237 -16.60 -37.75 9.48
C CYS A 237 -17.19 -38.52 10.65
N THR A 238 -16.71 -38.26 11.86
CA THR A 238 -17.32 -38.75 13.09
C THR A 238 -18.08 -37.62 13.79
N THR A 239 -18.72 -37.91 14.93
CA THR A 239 -19.38 -36.88 15.75
C THR A 239 -18.41 -35.78 16.21
N TRP A 240 -17.09 -36.07 16.23
CA TRP A 240 -16.05 -35.08 16.54
C TRP A 240 -16.01 -33.90 15.58
N ALA A 241 -16.40 -34.06 14.32
CA ALA A 241 -16.45 -32.94 13.39
C ALA A 241 -17.40 -31.84 13.88
N MET A 242 -18.61 -32.25 14.31
CA MET A 242 -19.62 -31.33 14.82
C MET A 242 -19.34 -30.90 16.26
N ASP A 243 -18.87 -31.82 17.13
CA ASP A 243 -18.50 -31.49 18.51
C ASP A 243 -17.33 -30.49 18.56
N GLY A 244 -16.32 -30.67 17.71
CA GLY A 244 -15.17 -29.78 17.59
C GLY A 244 -15.52 -28.43 16.97
N ALA A 245 -16.34 -28.41 15.90
CA ALA A 245 -16.84 -27.17 15.31
C ALA A 245 -17.66 -26.35 16.31
N ALA A 246 -18.51 -27.00 17.11
CA ALA A 246 -19.27 -26.36 18.18
C ALA A 246 -18.37 -25.81 19.30
N GLN A 247 -17.38 -26.60 19.74
CA GLN A 247 -16.44 -26.20 20.80
C GLN A 247 -15.55 -25.01 20.40
N ASN A 248 -15.20 -24.86 19.11
CA ASN A 248 -14.38 -23.76 18.59
C ASN A 248 -15.20 -22.62 17.96
N GLY A 249 -16.53 -22.70 17.96
CA GLY A 249 -17.41 -21.62 17.51
C GLY A 249 -17.60 -21.50 15.99
N HIS A 250 -17.30 -22.54 15.22
CA HIS A 250 -17.43 -22.54 13.76
C HIS A 250 -18.87 -22.86 13.31
N LEU A 251 -19.77 -21.87 13.45
CA LEU A 251 -21.21 -22.02 13.20
C LEU A 251 -21.55 -22.41 11.76
N GLU A 252 -20.87 -21.86 10.77
CA GLU A 252 -21.13 -22.16 9.34
C GLU A 252 -20.79 -23.61 8.99
N VAL A 253 -19.65 -24.11 9.49
CA VAL A 253 -19.26 -25.52 9.37
C VAL A 253 -20.29 -26.42 10.05
N MET A 254 -20.73 -26.04 11.25
CA MET A 254 -21.72 -26.81 12.01
C MET A 254 -23.07 -26.90 11.28
N GLN A 255 -23.56 -25.78 10.74
CA GLN A 255 -24.79 -25.72 9.94
C GLN A 255 -24.68 -26.57 8.68
N TRP A 256 -23.54 -26.48 8.00
CA TRP A 256 -23.29 -27.24 6.78
C TRP A 256 -23.20 -28.74 7.05
N LEU A 257 -22.47 -29.18 8.09
CA LEU A 257 -22.39 -30.58 8.48
C LEU A 257 -23.75 -31.14 8.87
N HIS A 258 -24.54 -30.39 9.65
CA HIS A 258 -25.89 -30.81 10.05
C HIS A 258 -26.83 -30.99 8.85
N ALA A 259 -26.71 -30.15 7.83
CA ALA A 259 -27.55 -30.22 6.63
C ALA A 259 -27.15 -31.35 5.67
N ASN A 260 -25.87 -31.72 5.61
CA ASN A 260 -25.32 -32.59 4.57
C ASN A 260 -24.82 -33.96 5.09
N ARG A 261 -24.72 -34.16 6.40
CA ARG A 261 -24.17 -35.36 7.05
C ARG A 261 -25.16 -35.93 8.07
N LYS A 262 -25.00 -37.22 8.44
CA LYS A 262 -25.98 -37.96 9.27
C LYS A 262 -25.44 -38.35 10.65
N GLU A 263 -24.14 -38.14 10.87
CA GLU A 263 -23.40 -38.56 12.06
C GLU A 263 -23.81 -37.78 13.30
N GLY A 264 -24.21 -36.51 13.13
CA GLY A 264 -24.73 -35.67 14.21
C GLY A 264 -23.65 -35.21 15.20
N CYS A 265 -24.11 -34.62 16.30
CA CYS A 265 -23.28 -34.19 17.42
C CYS A 265 -23.69 -34.89 18.71
N THR A 266 -22.80 -34.90 19.69
CA THR A 266 -23.06 -35.42 21.04
C THR A 266 -23.31 -34.30 22.03
N GLU A 267 -23.58 -34.65 23.29
CA GLU A 267 -23.68 -33.71 24.41
C GLU A 267 -22.42 -32.81 24.56
N VAL A 268 -21.27 -33.26 24.03
CA VAL A 268 -20.01 -32.50 24.03
C VAL A 268 -20.11 -31.21 23.21
N ALA A 269 -20.92 -31.16 22.15
CA ALA A 269 -21.10 -29.96 21.34
C ALA A 269 -21.69 -28.80 22.15
N ILE A 270 -22.77 -29.07 22.90
CA ILE A 270 -23.44 -28.03 23.71
C ILE A 270 -22.62 -27.68 24.94
N GLU A 271 -22.03 -28.65 25.64
CA GLU A 271 -21.14 -28.39 26.78
C GLU A 271 -19.92 -27.56 26.35
N GLY A 272 -19.33 -27.92 25.21
CA GLY A 272 -18.16 -27.25 24.64
C GLY A 272 -18.44 -25.82 24.19
N ALA A 273 -19.54 -25.60 23.47
CA ALA A 273 -19.99 -24.27 23.04
C ALA A 273 -20.25 -23.35 24.24
N VAL A 274 -20.89 -23.88 25.30
CA VAL A 274 -21.12 -23.13 26.55
C VAL A 274 -19.81 -22.84 27.27
N ALA A 275 -18.95 -23.84 27.46
CA ALA A 275 -17.67 -23.69 28.17
C ALA A 275 -16.72 -22.67 27.52
N ARG A 276 -16.80 -22.50 26.19
CA ARG A 276 -15.99 -21.53 25.42
C ARG A 276 -16.70 -20.19 25.13
N GLY A 277 -17.94 -20.01 25.56
CA GLY A 277 -18.65 -18.75 25.44
C GLY A 277 -19.30 -18.48 24.07
N HIS A 278 -19.55 -19.50 23.26
CA HIS A 278 -20.11 -19.36 21.91
C HIS A 278 -21.65 -19.26 21.91
N LEU A 279 -22.20 -18.11 22.31
CA LEU A 279 -23.66 -17.89 22.49
C LEU A 279 -24.51 -18.22 21.24
N GLU A 280 -24.11 -17.80 20.05
CA GLU A 280 -24.89 -18.06 18.82
C GLU A 280 -24.89 -19.55 18.44
N MET A 281 -23.80 -20.28 18.73
CA MET A 281 -23.74 -21.74 18.58
C MET A 281 -24.70 -22.43 19.55
N VAL A 282 -24.75 -21.97 20.81
CA VAL A 282 -25.67 -22.50 21.84
C VAL A 282 -27.13 -22.28 21.44
N ARG A 283 -27.48 -21.09 20.94
CA ARG A 283 -28.82 -20.79 20.41
C ARG A 283 -29.22 -21.74 19.30
N TRP A 284 -28.32 -21.90 18.34
CA TRP A 284 -28.57 -22.74 17.17
C TRP A 284 -28.69 -24.23 17.54
N LEU A 285 -27.83 -24.74 18.42
CA LEU A 285 -27.89 -26.12 18.93
C LEU A 285 -29.19 -26.43 19.68
N LEU A 286 -29.66 -25.51 20.51
CA LEU A 286 -30.94 -25.68 21.23
C LEU A 286 -32.16 -25.55 20.31
N GLN A 287 -32.05 -24.78 19.22
CA GLN A 287 -33.09 -24.68 18.20
C GLN A 287 -33.27 -25.99 17.42
N ILE A 288 -32.17 -26.68 17.06
CA ILE A 288 -32.25 -27.98 16.34
C ILE A 288 -32.66 -29.15 17.24
N ALA A 289 -32.38 -29.09 18.55
CA ALA A 289 -32.71 -30.13 19.52
C ALA A 289 -34.23 -30.31 19.79
N ARG A 290 -35.08 -29.43 19.25
CA ARG A 290 -36.56 -29.47 19.36
C ARG A 290 -37.24 -30.74 18.82
N SER A 291 -36.50 -31.73 18.31
CA SER A 291 -37.07 -32.89 17.64
C SER A 291 -36.98 -34.24 18.36
N LYS A 292 -36.39 -34.36 19.57
CA LYS A 292 -36.57 -35.54 20.46
C LYS A 292 -36.03 -35.41 21.91
N ASP A 293 -34.98 -34.64 22.17
CA ASP A 293 -34.27 -34.60 23.49
C ASP A 293 -34.15 -33.19 24.10
N GLU A 294 -35.11 -32.31 23.82
CA GLU A 294 -35.10 -30.88 24.19
C GLU A 294 -34.74 -30.66 25.67
N ARG A 295 -35.43 -31.34 26.59
CA ARG A 295 -35.21 -31.16 28.04
C ARG A 295 -33.79 -31.49 28.49
N GLN A 296 -33.18 -32.52 27.92
CA GLN A 296 -31.85 -32.98 28.28
C GLN A 296 -30.77 -31.99 27.82
N TRP A 297 -30.87 -31.48 26.59
CA TRP A 297 -29.93 -30.49 26.05
C TRP A 297 -29.98 -29.15 26.79
N TRP A 298 -31.18 -28.71 27.19
CA TRP A 298 -31.35 -27.53 28.04
C TRP A 298 -30.77 -27.71 29.45
N GLU A 299 -30.95 -28.89 30.07
CA GLU A 299 -30.35 -29.22 31.37
C GLU A 299 -28.82 -29.27 31.31
N LEU A 300 -28.26 -29.85 30.24
CA LEU A 300 -26.81 -29.89 29.98
C LEU A 300 -26.23 -28.49 29.76
N ALA A 301 -26.89 -27.65 28.95
CA ALA A 301 -26.46 -26.26 28.72
C ALA A 301 -26.43 -25.46 30.04
N ARG A 302 -27.44 -25.62 30.89
CA ARG A 302 -27.50 -24.97 32.23
C ARG A 302 -26.42 -25.51 33.18
N SER A 303 -26.20 -26.83 33.20
CA SER A 303 -25.15 -27.45 34.01
C SER A 303 -23.75 -27.01 33.58
N ALA A 304 -23.50 -26.92 32.27
CA ALA A 304 -22.25 -26.39 31.72
C ALA A 304 -22.08 -24.90 32.04
N ALA A 305 -23.14 -24.10 31.88
CA ALA A 305 -23.12 -22.66 32.19
C ALA A 305 -22.86 -22.39 33.67
N ALA A 306 -23.39 -23.23 34.57
CA ALA A 306 -23.10 -23.14 36.00
C ALA A 306 -21.64 -23.47 36.36
N ARG A 307 -20.95 -24.27 35.52
CA ARG A 307 -19.52 -24.62 35.68
C ARG A 307 -18.59 -23.59 35.03
N SER A 308 -19.08 -22.73 34.13
CA SER A 308 -18.30 -21.75 33.37
C SER A 308 -18.66 -20.29 33.73
N ASP A 309 -17.72 -19.36 33.87
CA ASP A 309 -18.00 -17.96 34.29
C ASP A 309 -18.59 -17.06 33.16
N HIS A 310 -19.29 -17.65 32.19
CA HIS A 310 -19.83 -16.95 31.00
C HIS A 310 -21.22 -16.35 31.25
N ARG A 311 -21.24 -15.19 31.90
CA ARG A 311 -22.46 -14.49 32.37
C ARG A 311 -23.54 -14.27 31.31
N GLU A 312 -23.16 -14.06 30.05
CA GLU A 312 -24.12 -13.78 28.97
C GLU A 312 -24.93 -15.02 28.56
N ILE A 313 -24.33 -16.21 28.58
CA ILE A 313 -25.03 -17.47 28.29
C ILE A 313 -25.97 -17.83 29.44
N THR A 314 -25.52 -17.68 30.70
CA THR A 314 -26.37 -17.91 31.88
C THR A 314 -27.59 -17.01 31.88
N LYS A 315 -27.40 -15.70 31.64
CA LYS A 315 -28.51 -14.73 31.52
C LYS A 315 -29.47 -15.06 30.38
N TRP A 316 -29.01 -15.72 29.32
CA TRP A 316 -29.86 -16.10 28.19
C TRP A 316 -30.64 -17.40 28.48
N LEU A 317 -30.00 -18.40 29.11
CA LEU A 317 -30.63 -19.67 29.51
C LEU A 317 -31.67 -19.55 30.64
N ASP A 318 -31.56 -18.50 31.46
CA ASP A 318 -32.45 -18.20 32.58
C ASP A 318 -33.67 -17.32 32.19
N ARG A 319 -33.83 -16.98 30.91
CA ARG A 319 -34.99 -16.24 30.40
C ARG A 319 -36.25 -17.12 30.37
N ASP A 320 -37.42 -16.49 30.51
CA ASP A 320 -38.71 -17.17 30.45
C ASP A 320 -39.04 -17.48 28.97
N PRO A 321 -39.40 -18.74 28.60
CA PRO A 321 -39.78 -19.08 27.22
C PRO A 321 -40.95 -18.25 26.66
N ALA A 322 -41.72 -17.59 27.52
CA ALA A 322 -42.79 -16.66 27.12
C ALA A 322 -42.27 -15.37 26.46
N ASP A 323 -40.99 -15.03 26.59
CA ASP A 323 -40.38 -13.86 25.96
C ASP A 323 -40.01 -14.11 24.47
N ASP A 324 -39.98 -15.36 24.01
CA ASP A 324 -39.55 -15.74 22.65
C ASP A 324 -40.68 -15.64 21.59
N GLU A 325 -41.95 -15.53 21.99
CA GLU A 325 -43.09 -15.35 21.06
C GLU A 325 -43.07 -13.99 20.34
N VAL A 326 -42.20 -13.05 20.76
CA VAL A 326 -41.97 -11.75 20.11
C VAL A 326 -40.75 -11.76 19.17
N VAL A 327 -39.93 -12.83 19.16
CA VAL A 327 -38.66 -12.90 18.41
C VAL A 327 -38.67 -13.95 17.28
N GLU A 328 -39.57 -14.94 17.33
CA GLU A 328 -39.62 -16.06 16.37
C GLU A 328 -40.46 -15.81 15.10
N LEU A 329 -40.73 -14.55 14.74
CA LEU A 329 -41.26 -14.14 13.42
C LEU A 329 -40.29 -13.25 12.62
N ALA A 330 -39.07 -13.02 13.14
CA ALA A 330 -38.10 -12.09 12.55
C ALA A 330 -36.84 -12.75 11.94
N HIS A 331 -36.60 -14.05 12.12
CA HIS A 331 -35.28 -14.67 11.80
C HIS A 331 -35.26 -15.83 10.79
N THR A 332 -36.37 -16.17 10.12
CA THR A 332 -36.38 -17.25 9.10
C THR A 332 -36.86 -16.85 7.71
N ARG A 333 -36.93 -15.56 7.40
CA ARG A 333 -37.02 -15.06 6.01
C ARG A 333 -36.28 -13.75 5.81
N ARG A 334 -34.94 -13.78 5.86
CA ARG A 334 -34.09 -12.68 5.36
C ARG A 334 -32.81 -13.24 4.76
N ILE A 335 -32.89 -13.62 3.50
CA ILE A 335 -31.86 -13.21 2.54
C ILE A 335 -32.40 -11.90 1.95
N PRO A 336 -31.99 -10.70 2.41
CA PRO A 336 -32.42 -9.48 1.76
C PRO A 336 -31.54 -9.26 0.52
N ASN A 337 -32.18 -9.35 -0.64
CA ASN A 337 -31.75 -8.68 -1.87
C ASN A 337 -31.59 -7.18 -1.60
N MET A 338 -30.39 -6.76 -1.18
CA MET A 338 -30.08 -5.34 -0.92
C MET A 338 -29.94 -4.52 -2.21
N ALA A 339 -30.06 -5.14 -3.39
CA ALA A 339 -29.94 -4.47 -4.68
C ALA A 339 -31.28 -3.96 -5.29
N LYS A 340 -32.44 -4.26 -4.69
CA LYS A 340 -33.75 -3.95 -5.33
C LYS A 340 -34.62 -2.90 -4.63
N GLU A 341 -34.35 -2.53 -3.38
CA GLU A 341 -35.13 -1.50 -2.67
C GLU A 341 -34.51 -0.08 -2.72
N LEU A 342 -33.24 0.05 -3.13
CA LEU A 342 -32.62 1.35 -3.41
C LEU A 342 -33.07 1.98 -4.74
N LEU A 343 -33.65 1.19 -5.66
CA LEU A 343 -34.16 1.66 -6.96
C LEU A 343 -35.62 2.14 -6.94
N ALA A 344 -36.34 2.05 -5.81
CA ALA A 344 -37.78 2.34 -5.76
C ALA A 344 -38.15 3.65 -5.02
N ARG A 345 -37.18 4.48 -4.60
CA ARG A 345 -37.46 5.74 -3.87
C ARG A 345 -36.85 7.01 -4.46
N VAL A 346 -36.25 6.95 -5.65
CA VAL A 346 -35.89 8.16 -6.41
C VAL A 346 -37.06 8.54 -7.32
N GLY A 347 -38.08 9.13 -6.72
CA GLY A 347 -39.23 9.66 -7.42
C GLY A 347 -39.77 10.87 -6.69
N GLY A 348 -39.23 12.06 -6.97
CA GLY A 348 -39.80 13.32 -6.47
C GLY A 348 -38.83 14.48 -6.34
N SER A 349 -38.70 15.26 -7.42
CA SER A 349 -38.40 16.71 -7.50
C SER A 349 -37.15 17.30 -6.81
N GLY A 350 -36.21 17.77 -7.64
CA GLY A 350 -35.54 19.07 -7.45
C GLY A 350 -34.01 19.06 -7.33
N GLY A 351 -33.30 19.32 -8.44
CA GLY A 351 -31.87 19.66 -8.49
C GLY A 351 -30.97 18.49 -8.90
N GLY A 352 -30.63 18.41 -10.20
CA GLY A 352 -29.94 17.27 -10.79
C GLY A 352 -28.53 17.02 -10.25
N ARG A 353 -28.37 15.95 -9.48
CA ARG A 353 -27.11 15.21 -9.32
C ARG A 353 -27.03 14.19 -10.45
N LEU A 354 -26.11 14.37 -11.38
CA LEU A 354 -25.80 13.36 -12.40
C LEU A 354 -24.84 12.34 -11.76
N SER A 355 -25.40 11.40 -11.00
CA SER A 355 -24.70 10.19 -10.56
C SER A 355 -24.89 9.13 -11.65
N PHE A 356 -23.78 8.70 -12.26
CA PHE A 356 -23.78 7.69 -13.32
C PHE A 356 -23.71 6.29 -12.69
N SER A 357 -24.85 5.62 -12.65
CA SER A 357 -24.94 4.21 -12.28
C SER A 357 -24.39 3.31 -13.41
N ARG A 358 -24.01 2.07 -13.07
CA ARG A 358 -23.68 0.94 -13.98
C ARG A 358 -24.77 0.63 -15.04
N ASN A 359 -25.81 1.44 -15.14
CA ASN A 359 -26.93 1.39 -16.09
C ASN A 359 -26.64 2.08 -17.43
N ALA A 360 -25.41 2.52 -17.72
CA ALA A 360 -25.01 2.78 -19.10
C ALA A 360 -25.02 1.46 -19.88
N GLY A 361 -26.14 1.12 -20.53
CA GLY A 361 -26.25 -0.13 -21.27
C GLY A 361 -25.41 -0.13 -22.55
N ARG A 362 -25.01 1.05 -23.05
CA ARG A 362 -24.38 1.19 -24.38
C ARG A 362 -23.25 2.21 -24.44
N TRP A 363 -22.42 2.10 -25.47
CA TRP A 363 -21.35 3.03 -25.82
C TRP A 363 -21.26 3.21 -27.34
N ARG A 364 -20.54 4.24 -27.79
CA ARG A 364 -20.12 4.42 -29.19
C ARG A 364 -18.82 5.23 -29.28
N LEU A 365 -18.17 5.18 -30.43
CA LEU A 365 -17.13 6.17 -30.76
C LEU A 365 -17.80 7.44 -31.27
N ASN A 366 -17.30 8.59 -30.85
CA ASN A 366 -17.76 9.89 -31.35
C ASN A 366 -17.34 10.03 -32.83
N PRO A 367 -18.30 10.15 -33.78
CA PRO A 367 -18.00 10.30 -35.20
C PRO A 367 -17.20 11.57 -35.54
N SER A 368 -17.27 12.58 -34.69
CA SER A 368 -16.54 13.86 -34.78
C SER A 368 -15.10 13.78 -34.28
N THR A 369 -14.62 12.57 -33.96
CA THR A 369 -13.26 12.34 -33.48
C THR A 369 -12.51 11.35 -34.35
N SER A 370 -11.19 11.48 -34.43
CA SER A 370 -10.35 10.54 -35.16
C SER A 370 -8.98 10.38 -34.53
N PHE A 371 -8.35 9.21 -34.70
CA PHE A 371 -6.95 9.02 -34.33
C PHE A 371 -6.05 9.72 -35.33
N ASP A 372 -5.26 10.67 -34.85
CA ASP A 372 -4.28 11.41 -35.63
C ASP A 372 -2.89 10.80 -35.47
N ASN A 373 -2.43 10.49 -34.25
CA ASN A 373 -1.10 9.92 -33.99
C ASN A 373 0.07 10.77 -34.55
N ALA A 374 -0.05 12.10 -34.53
CA ALA A 374 0.98 13.01 -35.07
C ALA A 374 2.33 12.81 -34.40
N VAL A 375 2.34 12.49 -33.10
CA VAL A 375 3.56 12.22 -32.34
C VAL A 375 4.41 11.11 -32.98
N LEU A 376 3.80 10.06 -33.52
CA LEU A 376 4.52 8.94 -34.15
C LEU A 376 4.98 9.22 -35.58
N ARG A 377 4.48 10.27 -36.22
CA ARG A 377 4.91 10.70 -37.56
C ARG A 377 6.01 11.76 -37.51
N GLU A 378 5.95 12.63 -36.50
CA GLU A 378 6.78 13.83 -36.43
C GLU A 378 7.93 13.71 -35.44
N MET A 379 7.85 12.84 -34.44
CA MET A 379 8.94 12.59 -33.48
C MET A 379 9.77 11.38 -33.92
N PRO A 380 11.05 11.29 -33.51
CA PRO A 380 11.87 10.12 -33.79
C PRO A 380 11.25 8.83 -33.23
N VAL A 381 10.98 7.85 -34.10
CA VAL A 381 10.46 6.52 -33.73
C VAL A 381 11.55 5.48 -33.95
N ASP A 382 11.62 4.55 -33.02
CA ASP A 382 12.55 3.43 -33.03
C ASP A 382 12.28 2.52 -34.24
N PRO A 383 13.30 2.21 -35.06
CA PRO A 383 13.12 1.39 -36.25
C PRO A 383 12.96 -0.11 -35.95
N GLU A 384 13.24 -0.56 -34.72
CA GLU A 384 13.11 -1.97 -34.34
C GLU A 384 11.62 -2.37 -34.18
N PRO A 385 11.10 -3.30 -35.00
CA PRO A 385 9.69 -3.70 -34.94
C PRO A 385 9.35 -4.70 -33.82
N GLN A 386 10.34 -5.36 -33.20
CA GLN A 386 10.08 -6.39 -32.20
C GLN A 386 9.89 -5.80 -30.79
N ASN A 387 8.88 -6.29 -30.07
CA ASN A 387 8.63 -5.88 -28.68
C ASN A 387 9.42 -6.77 -27.69
N PHE A 388 10.58 -6.29 -27.25
CA PHE A 388 11.38 -6.90 -26.19
C PHE A 388 12.12 -5.83 -25.37
N VAL A 389 12.43 -6.15 -24.12
CA VAL A 389 13.14 -5.25 -23.19
C VAL A 389 14.55 -4.97 -23.69
N ARG A 390 14.96 -3.69 -23.67
CA ARG A 390 16.27 -3.24 -24.19
C ARG A 390 17.01 -2.38 -23.18
N SER A 391 18.33 -2.52 -23.16
CA SER A 391 19.21 -1.75 -22.27
C SER A 391 19.37 -0.29 -22.70
N ALA A 392 19.29 0.00 -24.00
CA ALA A 392 19.30 1.35 -24.56
C ALA A 392 18.52 1.41 -25.88
N VAL A 393 17.69 2.44 -26.04
CA VAL A 393 16.93 2.77 -27.26
C VAL A 393 17.45 4.11 -27.77
N VAL A 394 18.39 4.05 -28.72
CA VAL A 394 19.16 5.21 -29.18
C VAL A 394 18.41 5.96 -30.29
N GLY A 395 18.32 7.29 -30.18
CA GLY A 395 17.82 8.17 -31.24
C GLY A 395 16.30 8.16 -31.44
N ALA A 396 15.55 7.53 -30.55
CA ALA A 396 14.09 7.44 -30.62
C ALA A 396 13.41 7.91 -29.34
N CYS A 397 12.26 8.57 -29.51
CA CYS A 397 11.35 9.01 -28.46
C CYS A 397 10.25 7.98 -28.17
N PHE A 398 9.92 7.14 -29.15
CA PHE A 398 8.87 6.12 -29.04
C PHE A 398 9.30 4.83 -29.72
N SER A 399 8.84 3.71 -29.17
CA SER A 399 8.94 2.39 -29.81
C SER A 399 7.55 1.83 -30.03
N ARG A 400 7.26 1.33 -31.23
CA ARG A 400 6.00 0.65 -31.54
C ARG A 400 5.96 -0.68 -30.81
N ILE A 401 4.82 -1.00 -30.21
CA ILE A 401 4.65 -2.24 -29.44
C ILE A 401 3.28 -2.86 -29.71
N THR A 402 3.05 -4.06 -29.17
CA THR A 402 1.72 -4.68 -29.13
C THR A 402 1.35 -4.88 -27.67
N PRO A 403 0.18 -4.38 -27.21
CA PRO A 403 -0.30 -4.65 -25.86
C PRO A 403 -0.38 -6.16 -25.59
N THR A 404 -0.09 -6.58 -24.36
CA THR A 404 -0.27 -7.96 -23.93
C THR A 404 -1.65 -8.13 -23.29
N PRO A 405 -2.54 -8.96 -23.86
CA PRO A 405 -3.89 -9.18 -23.33
C PRO A 405 -3.89 -9.72 -21.89
N ILE A 406 -5.02 -9.55 -21.19
CA ILE A 406 -5.32 -10.19 -19.90
C ILE A 406 -6.51 -11.16 -20.05
N ALA A 407 -6.54 -12.22 -19.26
CA ALA A 407 -7.63 -13.20 -19.27
C ALA A 407 -8.88 -12.66 -18.56
N SER A 408 -10.08 -13.04 -19.02
CA SER A 408 -11.38 -12.72 -18.38
C SER A 408 -11.49 -11.29 -17.82
N PRO A 409 -11.35 -10.24 -18.66
CA PRO A 409 -11.34 -8.86 -18.19
C PRO A 409 -12.71 -8.43 -17.65
N GLU A 410 -12.72 -7.85 -16.46
CA GLU A 410 -13.89 -7.39 -15.71
C GLU A 410 -13.82 -5.87 -15.49
N LEU A 411 -14.86 -5.14 -15.91
CA LEU A 411 -14.92 -3.69 -15.68
C LEU A 411 -15.29 -3.39 -14.23
N VAL A 412 -14.36 -2.76 -13.51
CA VAL A 412 -14.56 -2.30 -12.12
C VAL A 412 -15.32 -0.98 -12.11
N ILE A 413 -14.79 0.03 -12.81
CA ILE A 413 -15.36 1.38 -12.87
C ILE A 413 -14.99 2.08 -14.18
N ALA A 414 -15.85 2.98 -14.66
CA ALA A 414 -15.60 3.84 -15.81
C ALA A 414 -16.12 5.25 -15.55
N SER A 415 -15.36 6.26 -15.98
CA SER A 415 -15.73 7.68 -15.90
C SER A 415 -16.04 8.21 -17.30
N GLN A 416 -17.26 8.71 -17.50
CA GLN A 416 -17.70 9.20 -18.81
C GLN A 416 -16.92 10.44 -19.26
N ALA A 417 -16.69 11.40 -18.37
CA ALA A 417 -16.09 12.67 -18.74
C ALA A 417 -14.67 12.51 -19.36
N PRO A 418 -13.75 11.73 -18.76
CA PRO A 418 -12.46 11.41 -19.39
C PRO A 418 -12.60 10.61 -20.68
N LEU A 419 -13.42 9.56 -20.71
CA LEU A 419 -13.56 8.71 -21.89
C LEU A 419 -14.06 9.51 -23.11
N ALA A 420 -14.95 10.47 -22.89
CA ALA A 420 -15.42 11.38 -23.94
C ALA A 420 -14.29 12.24 -24.54
N LEU A 421 -13.28 12.62 -23.77
CA LEU A 421 -12.10 13.33 -24.27
C LEU A 421 -11.33 12.48 -25.30
N ALA A 422 -11.29 11.16 -25.09
CA ALA A 422 -10.73 10.18 -26.02
C ALA A 422 -11.73 9.70 -27.09
N GLY A 423 -12.84 10.41 -27.29
CA GLY A 423 -13.85 10.08 -28.30
C GLY A 423 -14.69 8.86 -27.98
N ILE A 424 -14.71 8.38 -26.73
CA ILE A 424 -15.52 7.24 -26.29
C ILE A 424 -16.72 7.77 -25.50
N GLU A 425 -17.92 7.64 -26.07
CA GLU A 425 -19.15 8.11 -25.45
C GLU A 425 -19.89 6.97 -24.75
N LEU A 426 -20.16 7.14 -23.46
CA LEU A 426 -21.04 6.26 -22.69
C LEU A 426 -22.46 6.81 -22.73
N LEU A 427 -23.45 5.93 -22.94
CA LEU A 427 -24.85 6.28 -23.15
C LEU A 427 -25.77 5.48 -22.21
N GLU A 428 -26.74 6.17 -21.62
CA GLU A 428 -27.81 5.55 -20.86
C GLU A 428 -28.79 4.82 -21.79
N GLU A 429 -29.43 3.74 -21.30
CA GLU A 429 -30.52 3.09 -22.04
C GLU A 429 -31.75 3.99 -22.07
N ALA A 430 -31.95 4.71 -23.18
CA ALA A 430 -33.25 5.32 -23.46
C ALA A 430 -34.23 4.23 -23.90
N GLU A 431 -35.40 4.15 -23.25
CA GLU A 431 -36.51 3.28 -23.68
C GLU A 431 -36.88 3.60 -25.14
N GLY A 432 -36.58 2.68 -26.06
CA GLY A 432 -37.14 2.67 -27.42
C GLY A 432 -36.34 3.32 -28.54
N ALA A 433 -35.07 3.69 -28.36
CA ALA A 433 -34.24 4.26 -29.43
C ALA A 433 -33.10 3.33 -29.86
N GLU A 434 -33.36 2.41 -30.81
CA GLU A 434 -32.31 1.71 -31.57
C GLU A 434 -31.52 2.73 -32.41
N HIS A 435 -30.47 3.32 -31.84
CA HIS A 435 -29.47 4.05 -32.62
C HIS A 435 -28.50 3.03 -33.24
N ALA A 436 -28.48 2.96 -34.57
CA ALA A 436 -27.78 1.96 -35.38
C ALA A 436 -26.25 1.83 -35.13
N GLU A 437 -25.62 2.77 -34.42
CA GLU A 437 -24.17 2.84 -34.20
C GLU A 437 -23.74 2.58 -32.74
N THR A 438 -24.68 2.32 -31.84
CA THR A 438 -24.38 2.09 -30.41
C THR A 438 -24.17 0.61 -30.14
N GLN A 439 -23.23 0.25 -29.25
CA GLN A 439 -22.90 -1.12 -28.88
C GLN A 439 -23.09 -1.36 -27.37
N PRO A 440 -23.31 -2.60 -26.89
CA PRO A 440 -23.39 -2.89 -25.45
C PRO A 440 -22.09 -2.50 -24.71
N LEU A 441 -22.18 -1.93 -23.50
CA LEU A 441 -21.01 -1.52 -22.72
C LEU A 441 -19.98 -2.64 -22.53
N ALA A 442 -20.43 -3.89 -22.38
CA ALA A 442 -19.56 -5.05 -22.26
C ALA A 442 -18.60 -5.24 -23.46
N SER A 443 -18.96 -4.78 -24.67
CA SER A 443 -18.06 -4.87 -25.84
C SER A 443 -16.93 -3.85 -25.81
N LEU A 444 -16.96 -2.84 -24.92
CA LEU A 444 -15.88 -1.87 -24.74
C LEU A 444 -14.72 -2.45 -23.91
N VAL A 445 -15.00 -3.39 -23.01
CA VAL A 445 -14.05 -3.92 -22.03
C VAL A 445 -12.77 -4.50 -22.66
N PRO A 446 -12.82 -5.27 -23.77
CA PRO A 446 -11.61 -5.75 -24.42
C PRO A 446 -10.68 -4.64 -24.91
N PHE A 447 -11.21 -3.48 -25.32
CA PHE A 447 -10.40 -2.33 -25.74
C PHE A 447 -9.73 -1.66 -24.53
N LEU A 448 -10.47 -1.47 -23.44
CA LEU A 448 -9.96 -0.88 -22.20
C LEU A 448 -8.94 -1.78 -21.48
N ALA A 449 -9.01 -3.10 -21.71
CA ALA A 449 -8.06 -4.09 -21.20
C ALA A 449 -6.76 -4.18 -22.04
N GLY A 450 -6.77 -3.66 -23.27
CA GLY A 450 -5.70 -3.87 -24.25
C GLY A 450 -5.75 -5.25 -24.92
N ASN A 451 -6.90 -5.93 -24.87
CA ASN A 451 -7.14 -7.20 -25.59
C ASN A 451 -7.53 -6.97 -27.06
N ALA A 452 -8.05 -5.78 -27.37
CA ALA A 452 -8.39 -5.33 -28.71
C ALA A 452 -7.97 -3.86 -28.89
N LEU A 453 -7.84 -3.42 -30.15
CA LEU A 453 -7.46 -2.05 -30.49
C LEU A 453 -8.60 -1.33 -31.18
N LEU A 454 -8.81 -0.07 -30.81
CA LEU A 454 -9.75 0.80 -31.51
C LEU A 454 -9.24 1.06 -32.93
N ASN A 455 -10.16 1.30 -33.86
CA ASN A 455 -9.78 1.58 -35.23
C ASN A 455 -8.97 2.89 -35.31
N GLY A 456 -7.79 2.86 -35.92
CA GLY A 456 -6.86 3.99 -35.98
C GLY A 456 -5.83 4.05 -34.85
N SER A 457 -5.93 3.19 -33.82
CA SER A 457 -4.91 3.08 -32.78
C SER A 457 -3.57 2.59 -33.35
N GLU A 458 -2.48 3.21 -32.91
CA GLU A 458 -1.10 2.83 -33.24
C GLU A 458 -0.29 2.66 -31.95
N PRO A 459 -0.26 1.45 -31.37
CA PRO A 459 0.31 1.31 -30.04
C PRO A 459 1.83 1.54 -29.99
N ALA A 460 2.27 2.28 -28.99
CA ALA A 460 3.66 2.62 -28.75
C ALA A 460 3.96 2.75 -27.25
N ALA A 461 5.24 2.83 -26.92
CA ALA A 461 5.73 3.15 -25.59
C ALA A 461 6.77 4.27 -25.69
N GLN A 462 6.73 5.23 -24.77
CA GLN A 462 7.63 6.37 -24.78
C GLN A 462 8.97 6.06 -24.12
N CYS A 463 10.07 6.53 -24.72
CA CYS A 463 11.40 6.58 -24.13
C CYS A 463 11.58 7.90 -23.36
N TYR A 464 12.04 7.82 -22.12
CA TYR A 464 12.45 8.98 -21.33
C TYR A 464 13.52 8.57 -20.32
N CYS A 465 14.17 9.56 -19.72
CA CYS A 465 15.09 9.40 -18.58
C CYS A 465 14.49 10.09 -17.34
N GLY A 466 15.24 10.18 -16.25
CA GLY A 466 14.87 11.02 -15.12
C GLY A 466 15.89 11.04 -13.99
N HIS A 467 15.81 12.05 -13.13
CA HIS A 467 16.49 12.12 -11.85
C HIS A 467 15.58 11.56 -10.75
N GLN A 468 15.88 10.34 -10.31
CA GLN A 468 15.17 9.69 -9.23
C GLN A 468 15.83 10.01 -7.89
N PHE A 469 15.08 10.61 -6.97
CA PHE A 469 15.60 11.07 -5.67
C PHE A 469 16.83 12.01 -5.77
N GLY A 470 16.92 12.76 -6.88
CA GLY A 470 18.01 13.70 -7.15
C GLY A 470 19.21 13.10 -7.89
N PHE A 471 19.20 11.80 -8.21
CA PHE A 471 20.27 11.13 -8.96
C PHE A 471 19.78 10.73 -10.35
N PHE A 472 20.56 11.05 -11.39
CA PHE A 472 20.23 10.67 -12.75
C PHE A 472 20.21 9.14 -12.91
N SER A 473 19.14 8.61 -13.48
CA SER A 473 18.89 7.15 -13.53
C SER A 473 19.12 6.52 -14.91
N GLY A 474 19.63 7.27 -15.88
CA GLY A 474 19.76 6.81 -17.26
C GLY A 474 18.39 6.54 -17.90
N GLN A 475 18.34 5.58 -18.82
CA GLN A 475 17.11 5.23 -19.53
C GLN A 475 16.05 4.64 -18.59
N LEU A 476 14.86 5.25 -18.65
CA LEU A 476 13.61 4.75 -18.10
C LEU A 476 12.67 4.48 -19.30
N GLY A 477 11.49 5.10 -19.33
CA GLY A 477 10.49 4.90 -20.37
C GLY A 477 9.22 4.25 -19.81
N ASP A 478 8.21 4.17 -20.67
CA ASP A 478 6.90 3.59 -20.35
C ASP A 478 7.03 2.08 -20.12
N GLY A 479 7.46 1.67 -18.93
CA GLY A 479 7.76 0.28 -18.61
C GLY A 479 6.55 -0.63 -18.40
N ALA A 480 5.36 -0.03 -18.25
CA ALA A 480 4.09 -0.75 -18.12
C ALA A 480 2.92 0.07 -18.71
N ALA A 481 3.22 1.15 -19.43
CA ALA A 481 2.23 2.01 -20.06
C ALA A 481 2.33 1.82 -21.58
N VAL A 482 1.17 1.84 -22.22
CA VAL A 482 1.04 1.68 -23.66
C VAL A 482 0.23 2.83 -24.18
N TYR A 483 0.86 3.73 -24.92
CA TYR A 483 0.18 4.68 -25.79
C TYR A 483 -0.62 3.88 -26.82
N LEU A 484 -1.93 4.11 -26.91
CA LEU A 484 -2.79 3.52 -27.93
C LEU A 484 -2.91 4.42 -29.16
N GLY A 485 -2.80 5.72 -28.95
CA GLY A 485 -3.04 6.70 -29.98
C GLY A 485 -3.44 8.04 -29.39
N GLU A 486 -3.63 8.99 -30.29
CA GLU A 486 -3.97 10.35 -29.97
C GLU A 486 -5.19 10.76 -30.77
N VAL A 487 -6.24 11.15 -30.05
CA VAL A 487 -7.54 11.48 -30.60
C VAL A 487 -7.65 12.99 -30.76
N VAL A 488 -8.12 13.44 -31.93
CA VAL A 488 -8.41 14.84 -32.22
C VAL A 488 -9.92 15.02 -32.47
N HIS A 489 -10.47 16.13 -31.97
CA HIS A 489 -11.86 16.55 -32.20
C HIS A 489 -11.98 17.45 -33.45
N GLU A 490 -13.21 17.74 -33.92
CA GLU A 490 -13.53 18.43 -35.18
C GLU A 490 -12.71 19.72 -35.46
N ASP A 491 -12.35 20.49 -34.43
CA ASP A 491 -11.58 21.74 -34.58
C ASP A 491 -10.05 21.51 -34.70
N GLY A 492 -9.56 20.28 -34.51
CA GLY A 492 -8.15 19.88 -34.56
C GLY A 492 -7.27 20.42 -33.41
N LEU A 493 -7.80 21.36 -32.61
CA LEU A 493 -7.09 21.99 -31.49
C LEU A 493 -7.24 21.24 -30.16
N ASP A 494 -8.29 20.43 -30.03
CA ASP A 494 -8.53 19.61 -28.84
C ASP A 494 -8.07 18.17 -29.11
N ARG A 495 -7.00 17.78 -28.40
CA ARG A 495 -6.12 16.65 -28.70
C ARG A 495 -5.78 15.93 -27.41
N TRP A 496 -6.00 14.62 -27.39
CA TRP A 496 -5.87 13.78 -26.20
C TRP A 496 -5.15 12.48 -26.51
N GLU A 497 -4.04 12.24 -25.82
CA GLU A 497 -3.33 10.97 -25.79
C GLU A 497 -4.09 9.96 -24.90
N LEU A 498 -4.29 8.75 -25.42
CA LEU A 498 -4.89 7.62 -24.72
C LEU A 498 -3.80 6.60 -24.38
N GLN A 499 -3.63 6.28 -23.10
CA GLN A 499 -2.71 5.26 -22.62
C GLN A 499 -3.42 4.17 -21.81
N LEU A 500 -2.94 2.93 -21.90
CA LEU A 500 -3.28 1.84 -20.99
C LEU A 500 -2.08 1.48 -20.13
N LYS A 501 -2.23 1.56 -18.80
CA LYS A 501 -1.16 1.22 -17.85
C LYS A 501 -1.51 -0.11 -17.17
N GLY A 502 -0.64 -1.12 -17.36
CA GLY A 502 -0.85 -2.52 -16.99
C GLY A 502 -0.97 -3.47 -18.20
N SER A 503 -0.92 -2.94 -19.42
CA SER A 503 -1.13 -3.69 -20.66
C SER A 503 0.12 -4.35 -21.24
N GLY A 504 1.08 -4.74 -20.38
CA GLY A 504 2.15 -5.67 -20.73
C GLY A 504 3.54 -5.07 -20.88
N LEU A 505 4.48 -5.92 -21.29
CA LEU A 505 5.88 -5.58 -21.45
C LEU A 505 6.12 -4.62 -22.61
N THR A 506 7.09 -3.73 -22.39
CA THR A 506 7.59 -2.80 -23.38
C THR A 506 9.12 -2.88 -23.39
N PRO A 507 9.77 -2.22 -24.37
CA PRO A 507 11.22 -2.03 -24.37
C PRO A 507 11.82 -1.45 -23.09
N TYR A 508 10.99 -0.75 -22.31
CA TYR A 508 11.39 0.05 -21.16
C TYR A 508 11.02 -0.62 -19.83
N SER A 509 10.49 -1.85 -19.83
CA SER A 509 10.08 -2.54 -18.61
C SER A 509 11.25 -2.88 -17.68
N ARG A 510 12.50 -2.83 -18.15
CA ARG A 510 13.70 -3.19 -17.38
C ARG A 510 13.54 -4.60 -16.77
N THR A 511 13.47 -4.70 -15.45
CA THR A 511 13.26 -5.96 -14.72
C THR A 511 11.80 -6.19 -14.31
N ALA A 512 10.89 -5.27 -14.65
CA ALA A 512 9.47 -5.38 -14.34
C ALA A 512 8.72 -6.22 -15.38
N ASP A 513 7.53 -6.70 -15.01
CA ASP A 513 6.68 -7.58 -15.83
C ASP A 513 5.70 -6.82 -16.75
N GLY A 514 5.69 -5.48 -16.70
CA GLY A 514 4.78 -4.65 -17.49
C GLY A 514 3.31 -4.69 -17.04
N ARG A 515 3.03 -5.26 -15.86
CA ARG A 515 1.68 -5.37 -15.29
C ARG A 515 1.48 -4.46 -14.08
N LYS A 516 0.21 -4.18 -13.78
CA LYS A 516 -0.23 -3.46 -12.59
C LYS A 516 -1.29 -4.27 -11.86
N VAL A 517 -1.55 -3.90 -10.61
CA VAL A 517 -2.48 -4.58 -9.70
C VAL A 517 -3.66 -3.66 -9.37
N LEU A 518 -4.74 -4.23 -8.84
CA LEU A 518 -5.98 -3.50 -8.56
C LEU A 518 -5.77 -2.30 -7.64
N ARG A 519 -5.03 -2.47 -6.53
CA ARG A 519 -4.80 -1.39 -5.55
C ARG A 519 -4.15 -0.15 -6.14
N SER A 520 -3.25 -0.30 -7.12
CA SER A 520 -2.52 0.83 -7.70
C SER A 520 -3.27 1.51 -8.81
N THR A 521 -3.90 0.72 -9.67
CA THR A 521 -4.76 1.21 -10.76
C THR A 521 -5.98 1.95 -10.24
N LEU A 522 -6.66 1.41 -9.22
CA LEU A 522 -7.83 2.07 -8.63
C LEU A 522 -7.46 3.34 -7.87
N ARG A 523 -6.32 3.37 -7.15
CA ARG A 523 -5.82 4.60 -6.52
C ARG A 523 -5.49 5.68 -7.54
N GLU A 524 -4.82 5.32 -8.64
CA GLU A 524 -4.52 6.25 -9.73
C GLU A 524 -5.80 6.79 -10.36
N PHE A 525 -6.79 5.93 -10.63
CA PHE A 525 -8.09 6.34 -11.15
C PHE A 525 -8.82 7.32 -10.22
N LEU A 526 -9.00 6.96 -8.94
CA LEU A 526 -9.71 7.79 -7.97
C LEU A 526 -9.02 9.14 -7.76
N CYS A 527 -7.69 9.15 -7.66
CA CYS A 527 -6.95 10.39 -7.38
C CYS A 527 -6.90 11.32 -8.58
N SER A 528 -6.71 10.78 -9.78
CA SER A 528 -6.75 11.51 -11.03
C SER A 528 -8.06 12.30 -11.17
N GLU A 529 -9.20 11.61 -11.04
CA GLU A 529 -10.50 12.24 -11.22
C GLU A 529 -10.86 13.17 -10.06
N HIS A 530 -10.48 12.81 -8.83
CA HIS A 530 -10.70 13.67 -7.67
C HIS A 530 -9.87 14.96 -7.74
N MET A 531 -8.62 14.91 -8.20
CA MET A 531 -7.80 16.11 -8.41
C MET A 531 -8.41 17.03 -9.46
N HIS A 532 -9.01 16.47 -10.52
CA HIS A 532 -9.78 17.23 -11.49
C HIS A 532 -11.01 17.89 -10.86
N ALA A 533 -11.79 17.16 -10.05
CA ALA A 533 -12.95 17.69 -9.33
C ALA A 533 -12.58 18.82 -8.34
N LEU A 534 -11.38 18.77 -7.76
CA LEU A 534 -10.80 19.82 -6.92
C LEU A 534 -10.26 21.02 -7.72
N GLY A 535 -10.28 20.97 -9.05
CA GLY A 535 -9.76 22.03 -9.93
C GLY A 535 -8.23 22.06 -10.03
N VAL A 536 -7.55 20.95 -9.75
CA VAL A 536 -6.10 20.79 -9.92
C VAL A 536 -5.81 20.19 -11.31
N PRO A 537 -4.90 20.79 -12.10
CA PRO A 537 -4.45 20.21 -13.37
C PRO A 537 -3.87 18.81 -13.14
N THR A 538 -4.31 17.85 -13.95
CA THR A 538 -4.00 16.43 -13.77
C THR A 538 -4.29 15.65 -15.03
N THR A 539 -3.56 14.56 -15.24
CA THR A 539 -3.99 13.51 -16.17
C THR A 539 -5.32 12.94 -15.71
N ARG A 540 -6.16 12.52 -16.65
CA ARG A 540 -7.50 11.97 -16.42
C ARG A 540 -7.49 10.45 -16.47
N ALA A 541 -8.47 9.80 -15.84
CA ALA A 541 -8.57 8.35 -15.80
C ALA A 541 -9.94 7.87 -16.29
N GLY A 542 -9.94 7.10 -17.37
CA GLY A 542 -11.17 6.67 -18.05
C GLY A 542 -11.83 5.44 -17.45
N SER A 543 -11.03 4.45 -17.03
CA SER A 543 -11.57 3.20 -16.48
C SER A 543 -10.55 2.40 -15.70
N VAL A 544 -11.04 1.42 -14.93
CA VAL A 544 -10.25 0.34 -14.33
C VAL A 544 -10.85 -1.00 -14.74
N VAL A 545 -10.01 -1.86 -15.32
CA VAL A 545 -10.35 -3.22 -15.72
C VAL A 545 -9.51 -4.21 -14.93
N LEU A 546 -10.14 -5.17 -14.28
CA LEU A 546 -9.52 -6.22 -13.45
C LEU A 546 -9.44 -7.54 -14.22
N SER A 547 -8.39 -8.32 -13.97
CA SER A 547 -8.34 -9.74 -14.30
C SER A 547 -7.99 -10.53 -13.05
N ARG A 548 -8.89 -11.42 -12.62
CA ARG A 548 -8.66 -12.31 -11.48
C ARG A 548 -7.78 -13.51 -11.84
N GLU A 549 -7.82 -13.92 -13.11
CA GLU A 549 -7.06 -15.05 -13.64
C GLU A 549 -5.62 -14.68 -14.01
N THR A 550 -5.39 -13.49 -14.57
CA THR A 550 -4.04 -13.00 -14.84
C THR A 550 -3.49 -12.40 -13.56
N GLN A 551 -2.54 -13.09 -12.94
CA GLN A 551 -1.97 -12.70 -11.65
C GLN A 551 -0.46 -12.45 -11.78
N VAL A 552 0.06 -11.60 -10.89
CA VAL A 552 1.49 -11.27 -10.82
C VAL A 552 1.97 -11.26 -9.38
N LEU A 553 3.23 -11.68 -9.19
CA LEU A 553 3.84 -11.71 -7.87
C LEU A 553 4.18 -10.28 -7.43
N ARG A 554 3.68 -9.86 -6.26
CA ARG A 554 3.99 -8.56 -5.66
C ARG A 554 4.26 -8.71 -4.18
N ASP A 555 5.23 -7.94 -3.71
CA ASP A 555 5.44 -7.69 -2.29
C ASP A 555 4.85 -6.31 -1.98
N VAL A 556 3.76 -6.28 -1.23
CA VAL A 556 3.00 -5.04 -0.96
C VAL A 556 3.82 -4.06 -0.12
N PHE A 557 4.60 -4.57 0.83
CA PHE A 557 5.32 -3.76 1.82
C PHE A 557 6.84 -3.80 1.65
N TYR A 558 7.35 -4.53 0.65
CA TYR A 558 8.78 -4.79 0.46
C TYR A 558 9.43 -5.44 1.69
N ASP A 559 8.68 -6.27 2.40
CA ASP A 559 9.08 -6.93 3.64
C ASP A 559 9.53 -8.38 3.43
N GLY A 560 9.50 -8.86 2.19
CA GLY A 560 9.86 -10.22 1.78
C GLY A 560 8.67 -11.17 1.67
N HIS A 561 7.44 -10.73 1.94
CA HIS A 561 6.22 -11.55 1.88
C HIS A 561 5.45 -11.35 0.56
N ALA A 562 6.08 -11.73 -0.56
CA ALA A 562 5.44 -11.62 -1.87
C ALA A 562 4.27 -12.60 -2.05
N ALA A 563 3.16 -12.12 -2.60
CA ALA A 563 1.95 -12.89 -2.91
C ALA A 563 1.48 -12.63 -4.34
N MET A 564 0.71 -13.57 -4.90
CA MET A 564 0.09 -13.40 -6.20
C MET A 564 -1.08 -12.41 -6.07
N GLU A 565 -1.03 -11.31 -6.82
CA GLU A 565 -2.09 -10.32 -6.89
C GLU A 565 -2.76 -10.34 -8.27
N PRO A 566 -4.10 -10.20 -8.34
CA PRO A 566 -4.82 -9.95 -9.59
C PRO A 566 -4.27 -8.74 -10.34
N THR A 567 -4.14 -8.88 -11.66
CA THR A 567 -3.71 -7.76 -12.50
C THR A 567 -4.87 -6.84 -12.83
N ALA A 568 -4.56 -5.57 -13.03
CA ALA A 568 -5.51 -4.57 -13.49
C ALA A 568 -4.86 -3.64 -14.50
N VAL A 569 -5.72 -3.01 -15.31
CA VAL A 569 -5.37 -2.00 -16.31
C VAL A 569 -6.14 -0.74 -15.99
N VAL A 570 -5.44 0.40 -15.96
CA VAL A 570 -6.07 1.72 -15.88
C VAL A 570 -5.93 2.44 -17.22
N THR A 571 -7.03 3.02 -17.69
CA THR A 571 -7.04 3.91 -18.85
C THR A 571 -6.65 5.31 -18.40
N ARG A 572 -5.56 5.85 -18.93
CA ARG A 572 -5.06 7.21 -18.67
C ARG A 572 -5.28 8.06 -19.91
N ILE A 573 -5.69 9.31 -19.71
CA ILE A 573 -6.02 10.25 -20.77
C ILE A 573 -5.39 11.60 -20.40
N ALA A 574 -4.60 12.17 -21.30
CA ALA A 574 -3.96 13.47 -21.06
C ALA A 574 -3.78 14.20 -22.38
N ARG A 575 -3.60 15.53 -22.34
CA ARG A 575 -3.20 16.25 -23.55
C ARG A 575 -1.83 15.80 -24.03
N SER A 576 -0.92 15.52 -23.11
CA SER A 576 0.32 14.81 -23.39
C SER A 576 0.91 14.11 -22.17
N PHE A 577 1.58 12.98 -22.39
CA PHE A 577 2.39 12.30 -21.37
C PHE A 577 3.89 12.66 -21.43
N LEU A 578 4.27 13.68 -22.22
CA LEU A 578 5.61 14.25 -22.21
C LEU A 578 5.98 14.79 -20.81
N ARG A 579 7.18 14.44 -20.35
CA ARG A 579 7.73 14.79 -19.02
C ARG A 579 8.96 15.65 -19.16
N PHE A 580 9.47 16.22 -18.08
CA PHE A 580 10.80 16.83 -18.08
C PHE A 580 11.85 15.80 -18.48
N GLY A 581 11.74 14.58 -17.92
CA GLY A 581 12.58 13.42 -18.25
C GLY A 581 12.57 12.99 -19.71
N SER A 582 11.54 13.33 -20.49
CA SER A 582 11.48 13.03 -21.93
C SER A 582 12.57 13.76 -22.71
N PHE A 583 12.95 14.96 -22.27
CA PHE A 583 14.00 15.76 -22.90
C PHE A 583 15.40 15.34 -22.44
N GLU A 584 15.52 14.64 -21.31
CA GLU A 584 16.78 14.16 -20.72
C GLU A 584 17.39 12.94 -21.46
N ILE A 585 16.75 12.43 -22.52
CA ILE A 585 17.28 11.32 -23.32
C ILE A 585 18.62 11.67 -24.00
N PHE A 586 18.93 12.95 -24.17
CA PHE A 586 20.17 13.46 -24.74
C PHE A 586 21.20 13.90 -23.69
N LYS A 587 20.91 13.73 -22.39
CA LYS A 587 21.78 14.19 -21.31
C LYS A 587 23.13 13.46 -21.38
N ASP A 588 24.22 14.23 -21.38
CA ASP A 588 25.58 13.70 -21.31
C ASP A 588 25.84 12.93 -20.01
N THR A 589 26.96 12.20 -19.95
CA THR A 589 27.34 11.41 -18.79
C THR A 589 27.34 12.26 -17.52
N ASP A 590 26.45 11.91 -16.60
CA ASP A 590 26.31 12.56 -15.31
C ASP A 590 27.56 12.30 -14.45
N LYS A 591 28.11 13.36 -13.87
CA LYS A 591 29.38 13.30 -13.14
C LYS A 591 29.30 12.50 -11.84
N VAL A 592 28.10 12.37 -11.27
CA VAL A 592 27.87 11.72 -9.97
C VAL A 592 27.59 10.24 -10.15
N THR A 593 26.68 9.91 -11.06
CA THR A 593 26.19 8.54 -11.28
C THR A 593 26.97 7.78 -12.36
N GLY A 594 27.64 8.50 -13.27
CA GLY A 594 28.31 7.91 -14.44
C GLY A 594 27.35 7.42 -15.52
N LEU A 595 26.03 7.67 -15.37
CA LEU A 595 25.01 7.28 -16.34
C LEU A 595 24.81 8.39 -17.37
N ALA A 596 24.40 8.04 -18.58
CA ALA A 596 24.07 8.96 -19.67
C ALA A 596 22.69 8.64 -20.23
N GLY A 597 22.05 9.61 -20.88
CA GLY A 597 20.85 9.36 -21.67
C GLY A 597 21.18 8.44 -22.85
N PRO A 598 20.22 7.61 -23.33
CA PRO A 598 20.49 6.65 -24.40
C PRO A 598 20.90 7.33 -25.71
N SER A 599 20.57 8.62 -25.90
CA SER A 599 20.89 9.40 -27.09
C SER A 599 22.00 10.44 -26.85
N ALA A 600 22.76 10.33 -25.74
CA ALA A 600 23.79 11.29 -25.36
C ALA A 600 24.93 11.45 -26.40
N GLN A 601 25.26 10.35 -27.08
CA GLN A 601 26.39 10.27 -28.02
C GLN A 601 26.04 10.68 -29.45
N LEU A 602 24.80 11.13 -29.70
CA LEU A 602 24.39 11.59 -31.02
C LEU A 602 24.98 12.97 -31.31
N GLU A 603 25.64 13.11 -32.47
CA GLU A 603 26.18 14.39 -32.93
C GLU A 603 25.05 15.40 -33.26
N ASP A 604 23.91 14.91 -33.74
CA ASP A 604 22.72 15.70 -34.10
C ASP A 604 21.74 15.93 -32.93
N LYS A 605 22.15 15.66 -31.68
CA LYS A 605 21.26 15.80 -30.50
C LYS A 605 20.61 17.19 -30.33
N PRO A 606 21.26 18.34 -30.64
CA PRO A 606 20.60 19.64 -30.55
C PRO A 606 19.46 19.77 -31.57
N ASP A 607 19.63 19.23 -32.77
CA ASP A 607 18.63 19.29 -33.84
C ASP A 607 17.41 18.43 -33.49
N ARG A 608 17.64 17.23 -32.93
CA ARG A 608 16.56 16.36 -32.43
C ARG A 608 15.82 16.97 -31.25
N LEU A 609 16.53 17.61 -30.31
CA LEU A 609 15.88 18.31 -29.21
C LEU A 609 15.04 19.49 -29.72
N ARG A 610 15.51 20.25 -30.73
CA ARG A 610 14.69 21.28 -31.38
C ARG A 610 13.43 20.71 -32.01
N GLN A 611 13.54 19.58 -32.73
CA GLN A 611 12.37 18.89 -33.29
C GLN A 611 11.34 18.54 -32.19
N MET A 612 11.79 18.01 -31.05
CA MET A 612 10.90 17.71 -29.92
C MET A 612 10.23 18.96 -29.34
N LEU A 613 10.99 20.04 -29.16
CA LEU A 613 10.48 21.31 -28.62
C LEU A 613 9.50 21.97 -29.58
N ASP A 614 9.82 22.03 -30.86
CA ASP A 614 8.96 22.61 -31.89
C ASP A 614 7.64 21.84 -32.02
N PHE A 615 7.69 20.50 -31.95
CA PHE A 615 6.48 19.69 -31.86
C PHE A 615 5.69 20.01 -30.58
N THR A 616 6.34 20.00 -29.42
CA THR A 616 5.67 20.24 -28.12
C THR A 616 5.00 21.62 -28.08
N ILE A 617 5.70 22.67 -28.53
CA ILE A 617 5.20 24.05 -28.51
C ILE A 617 4.00 24.18 -29.45
N ARG A 618 4.12 23.73 -30.70
CA ARG A 618 3.03 23.79 -31.69
C ARG A 618 1.79 23.02 -31.25
N GLN A 619 1.95 21.85 -30.65
CA GLN A 619 0.78 21.04 -30.28
C GLN A 619 0.12 21.51 -28.98
N TYR A 620 0.89 22.01 -28.01
CA TYR A 620 0.39 22.16 -26.63
C TYR A 620 0.55 23.55 -26.01
N PHE A 621 1.23 24.48 -26.69
CA PHE A 621 1.47 25.85 -26.25
C PHE A 621 1.09 26.85 -27.35
N LEU A 622 -0.17 26.78 -27.78
CA LEU A 622 -0.74 27.59 -28.87
C LEU A 622 -0.59 29.11 -28.62
N GLU A 623 -0.50 29.53 -27.37
CA GLU A 623 -0.24 30.92 -26.97
C GLU A 623 1.17 31.43 -27.33
N ILE A 624 2.07 30.54 -27.76
CA ILE A 624 3.45 30.84 -28.15
C ILE A 624 3.63 30.81 -29.67
N GLU A 625 2.86 29.98 -30.39
CA GLU A 625 3.07 29.71 -31.82
C GLU A 625 2.74 30.90 -32.75
N GLY A 626 2.01 31.91 -32.27
CA GLY A 626 1.59 33.07 -33.08
C GLY A 626 2.68 33.89 -33.78
N ASP A 627 3.98 33.61 -33.56
CA ASP A 627 5.11 34.45 -33.96
C ASP A 627 6.16 33.79 -34.90
N GLY A 628 5.86 32.70 -35.61
CA GLY A 628 6.78 32.16 -36.64
C GLY A 628 8.15 31.71 -36.09
N ASP A 629 9.25 32.03 -36.79
CA ASP A 629 10.64 31.69 -36.40
C ASP A 629 11.17 32.59 -35.25
N ASP A 630 10.31 32.90 -34.27
CA ASP A 630 10.61 33.74 -33.10
C ASP A 630 11.78 33.13 -32.30
N PRO A 631 12.93 33.82 -32.21
CA PRO A 631 14.11 33.33 -31.50
C PRO A 631 13.93 33.30 -29.97
N THR A 632 12.79 33.76 -29.44
CA THR A 632 12.45 33.76 -28.00
C THR A 632 11.40 32.70 -27.62
N LYS A 633 10.87 31.93 -28.58
CA LYS A 633 9.82 30.92 -28.32
C LYS A 633 10.19 29.91 -27.24
N TYR A 634 11.45 29.48 -27.18
CA TYR A 634 11.94 28.53 -26.17
C TYR A 634 12.03 29.17 -24.77
N GLU A 635 12.38 30.46 -24.66
CA GLU A 635 12.34 31.20 -23.39
C GLU A 635 10.90 31.31 -22.88
N ARG A 636 9.97 31.69 -23.76
CA ARG A 636 8.54 31.80 -23.43
C ARG A 636 7.96 30.45 -23.02
N PHE A 637 8.31 29.39 -23.74
CA PHE A 637 7.92 28.01 -23.43
C PHE A 637 8.41 27.62 -22.04
N PHE A 638 9.70 27.78 -21.76
CA PHE A 638 10.26 27.44 -20.46
C PHE A 638 9.62 28.27 -19.33
N ALA A 639 9.47 29.59 -19.51
CA ALA A 639 8.81 30.46 -18.54
C ALA A 639 7.37 30.02 -18.26
N GLU A 640 6.64 29.58 -19.28
CA GLU A 640 5.28 29.06 -19.14
C GLU A 640 5.24 27.72 -18.40
N VAL A 641 6.15 26.79 -18.70
CA VAL A 641 6.31 25.51 -17.95
C VAL A 641 6.60 25.78 -16.48
N VAL A 642 7.52 26.70 -16.17
CA VAL A 642 7.85 27.11 -14.79
C VAL A 642 6.62 27.71 -14.11
N ARG A 643 5.90 28.61 -14.79
CA ARG A 643 4.69 29.26 -14.27
C ARG A 643 3.59 28.24 -13.96
N ARG A 644 3.34 27.28 -14.85
CA ARG A 644 2.34 26.21 -14.64
C ARG A 644 2.75 25.31 -13.47
N THR A 645 4.02 24.92 -13.39
CA THR A 645 4.57 24.08 -12.32
C THR A 645 4.49 24.77 -10.95
N ALA A 646 4.84 26.06 -10.86
CA ALA A 646 4.73 26.84 -9.62
C ALA A 646 3.28 26.92 -9.11
N LYS A 647 2.32 27.17 -10.01
CA LYS A 647 0.89 27.18 -9.67
C LYS A 647 0.38 25.80 -9.25
N LEU A 648 0.88 24.74 -9.88
CA LEU A 648 0.53 23.36 -9.52
C LEU A 648 1.00 23.05 -8.09
N ALA A 649 2.26 23.37 -7.76
CA ALA A 649 2.79 23.23 -6.42
C ALA A 649 1.96 24.02 -5.39
N ALA A 650 1.59 25.27 -5.69
CA ALA A 650 0.74 26.08 -4.82
C ALA A 650 -0.63 25.43 -4.53
N LYS A 651 -1.25 24.79 -5.55
CA LYS A 651 -2.50 24.04 -5.38
C LYS A 651 -2.33 22.81 -4.50
N TRP A 652 -1.24 22.06 -4.67
CA TRP A 652 -0.93 20.91 -3.81
C TRP A 652 -0.76 21.33 -2.35
N GLN A 653 -0.02 22.40 -2.09
CA GLN A 653 0.13 22.95 -0.75
C GLN A 653 -1.22 23.41 -0.18
N ALA A 654 -2.01 24.18 -0.92
CA ALA A 654 -3.31 24.66 -0.41
C ALA A 654 -4.33 23.54 -0.08
N LEU A 655 -4.15 22.34 -0.65
CA LEU A 655 -5.01 21.17 -0.43
C LEU A 655 -4.41 20.13 0.53
N GLY A 656 -3.17 20.31 0.98
CA GLY A 656 -2.51 19.30 1.81
C GLY A 656 -2.16 18.02 1.04
N PHE A 657 -2.03 18.10 -0.29
CA PHE A 657 -1.67 16.96 -1.13
C PHE A 657 -0.15 16.75 -1.15
N CYS A 658 0.30 15.52 -0.92
CA CYS A 658 1.70 15.12 -1.04
C CYS A 658 1.84 14.04 -2.13
N HIS A 659 2.63 14.32 -3.16
CA HIS A 659 2.80 13.45 -4.32
C HIS A 659 3.67 12.22 -4.01
N GLY A 660 4.69 12.37 -3.18
CA GLY A 660 5.57 11.29 -2.71
C GLY A 660 6.70 10.84 -3.65
N VAL A 661 6.65 11.17 -4.95
CA VAL A 661 7.68 10.80 -5.94
C VAL A 661 7.82 11.89 -7.02
N LEU A 662 8.37 13.04 -6.64
CA LEU A 662 8.58 14.18 -7.55
C LEU A 662 9.93 14.08 -8.29
N ASN A 663 10.15 12.95 -8.95
CA ASN A 663 11.26 12.78 -9.89
C ASN A 663 11.00 13.57 -11.18
N THR A 664 12.02 13.91 -11.95
CA THR A 664 11.85 14.64 -13.22
C THR A 664 11.08 13.83 -14.28
N ASP A 665 11.09 12.50 -14.21
CA ASP A 665 10.26 11.63 -15.05
C ASP A 665 8.75 11.66 -14.67
N ASN A 666 8.38 12.24 -13.53
CA ASN A 666 6.98 12.41 -13.11
C ASN A 666 6.51 13.87 -13.22
N MET A 667 7.35 14.79 -13.72
CA MET A 667 6.96 16.18 -13.96
C MET A 667 6.40 16.33 -15.37
N SER A 668 5.09 16.53 -15.49
CA SER A 668 4.44 16.81 -16.78
C SER A 668 4.99 18.10 -17.40
N ILE A 669 5.27 18.08 -18.70
CA ILE A 669 5.66 19.30 -19.42
C ILE A 669 4.54 20.33 -19.46
N LEU A 670 3.28 19.91 -19.31
CA LEU A 670 2.10 20.79 -19.35
C LEU A 670 1.71 21.36 -17.99
N GLY A 671 2.37 20.92 -16.91
CA GLY A 671 2.02 21.30 -15.54
C GLY A 671 0.80 20.58 -15.00
N ASP A 672 0.59 19.32 -15.42
CA ASP A 672 -0.41 18.40 -14.86
C ASP A 672 0.20 17.53 -13.74
N THR A 673 -0.62 17.20 -12.73
CA THR A 673 -0.30 16.10 -11.80
C THR A 673 -0.23 14.78 -12.59
N LEU A 674 0.85 14.03 -12.46
CA LEU A 674 1.16 12.86 -13.28
C LEU A 674 1.74 11.73 -12.42
N ASP A 675 1.40 10.48 -12.75
CA ASP A 675 1.94 9.26 -12.14
C ASP A 675 1.67 9.13 -10.62
N TYR A 676 0.41 8.82 -10.31
CA TYR A 676 -0.09 8.54 -8.97
C TYR A 676 0.44 7.22 -8.41
N GLY A 677 1.49 7.28 -7.60
CA GLY A 677 2.03 6.15 -6.83
C GLY A 677 1.65 6.23 -5.35
N PRO A 678 2.63 6.43 -4.44
CA PRO A 678 2.40 6.55 -3.01
C PRO A 678 2.03 7.99 -2.62
N PHE A 679 1.04 8.58 -3.29
CA PHE A 679 0.53 9.90 -2.90
C PHE A 679 -0.30 9.81 -1.61
N GLY A 680 -0.54 10.96 -0.98
CA GLY A 680 -1.52 11.04 0.10
C GLY A 680 -2.00 12.47 0.35
N PHE A 681 -3.30 12.62 0.64
CA PHE A 681 -3.83 13.82 1.25
C PHE A 681 -3.56 13.76 2.75
N MET A 682 -2.92 14.81 3.26
CA MET A 682 -2.59 14.93 4.67
C MET A 682 -3.87 15.03 5.50
N GLU A 683 -4.03 14.11 6.46
CA GLU A 683 -5.12 14.16 7.42
C GLU A 683 -4.76 15.19 8.50
N HIS A 684 -3.96 14.80 9.48
CA HIS A 684 -3.45 15.70 10.53
C HIS A 684 -2.28 16.52 9.98
N PHE A 685 -2.32 17.84 10.17
CA PHE A 685 -1.30 18.73 9.62
C PHE A 685 0.09 18.43 10.20
N ASP A 686 1.02 18.12 9.32
CA ASP A 686 2.43 17.95 9.60
C ASP A 686 3.25 18.47 8.42
N PRO A 687 4.03 19.55 8.59
CA PRO A 687 4.85 20.08 7.50
C PRO A 687 5.86 19.04 6.97
N LYS A 688 6.25 18.08 7.81
CA LYS A 688 7.18 16.99 7.47
C LYS A 688 6.47 15.72 7.01
N TYR A 689 5.17 15.76 6.77
CA TYR A 689 4.42 14.63 6.24
C TYR A 689 5.07 14.08 4.97
N ALA A 690 5.39 12.78 4.99
CA ALA A 690 5.90 12.03 3.85
C ALA A 690 4.96 10.85 3.60
N CYS A 691 4.30 10.83 2.45
CA CYS A 691 3.36 9.78 2.07
C CYS A 691 4.04 8.51 1.52
N ASN A 692 5.29 8.64 1.06
CA ASN A 692 6.05 7.53 0.50
C ASN A 692 6.92 6.86 1.57
N THR A 693 6.61 5.61 1.91
CA THR A 693 7.38 4.83 2.90
C THR A 693 8.82 4.52 2.47
N SER A 694 9.10 4.57 1.16
CA SER A 694 10.45 4.39 0.60
C SER A 694 11.30 5.68 0.62
N ASP A 695 10.72 6.86 0.91
CA ASP A 695 11.47 8.11 1.06
C ASP A 695 12.03 8.26 2.49
N HIS A 696 13.03 7.44 2.81
CA HIS A 696 13.67 7.45 4.13
C HIS A 696 14.35 8.79 4.48
N THR A 697 14.66 9.61 3.48
CA THR A 697 15.30 10.92 3.65
C THR A 697 14.31 12.08 3.81
N GLY A 698 13.02 11.84 3.52
CA GLY A 698 11.99 12.88 3.46
C GLY A 698 12.31 13.96 2.42
N ARG A 699 12.80 13.57 1.23
CA ARG A 699 13.08 14.47 0.09
C ARG A 699 11.79 15.07 -0.46
N TYR A 700 10.72 14.27 -0.54
CA TYR A 700 9.44 14.62 -1.15
C TYR A 700 8.35 14.91 -0.12
N ARG A 701 8.74 15.24 1.12
CA ARG A 701 7.80 15.66 2.16
C ARG A 701 7.01 16.90 1.75
N TYR A 702 5.83 17.05 2.33
CA TYR A 702 4.87 18.10 2.01
C TYR A 702 5.50 19.52 1.93
N GLU A 703 6.26 19.96 2.94
CA GLU A 703 6.88 21.30 2.92
C GLU A 703 7.94 21.48 1.81
N ALA A 704 8.55 20.40 1.33
CA ALA A 704 9.65 20.44 0.37
C ALA A 704 9.18 20.47 -1.09
N GLN A 705 7.90 20.15 -1.38
CA GLN A 705 7.40 20.01 -2.75
C GLN A 705 7.65 21.26 -3.63
N PRO A 706 7.44 22.51 -3.17
CA PRO A 706 7.73 23.70 -3.98
C PRO A 706 9.20 23.79 -4.40
N GLU A 707 10.13 23.61 -3.47
CA GLU A 707 11.57 23.64 -3.74
C GLU A 707 12.01 22.50 -4.65
N ILE A 708 11.42 21.31 -4.50
CA ILE A 708 11.70 20.19 -5.40
C ILE A 708 11.17 20.46 -6.82
N CYS A 709 9.98 21.05 -6.94
CA CYS A 709 9.43 21.45 -8.24
C CYS A 709 10.34 22.48 -8.93
N LYS A 710 10.81 23.49 -8.18
CA LYS A 710 11.79 24.47 -8.66
C LYS A 710 13.09 23.80 -9.08
N TRP A 711 13.61 22.87 -8.29
CA TRP A 711 14.81 22.10 -8.64
C TRP A 711 14.62 21.33 -9.95
N ASN A 712 13.47 20.66 -10.13
CA ASN A 712 13.13 19.95 -11.37
C ASN A 712 13.07 20.91 -12.58
N CYS A 713 12.53 22.12 -12.42
CA CYS A 713 12.58 23.16 -13.46
C CYS A 713 14.03 23.55 -13.82
N GLY A 714 14.93 23.58 -12.84
CA GLY A 714 16.36 23.82 -13.05
C GLY A 714 16.99 22.70 -13.88
N VAL A 715 16.68 21.44 -13.58
CA VAL A 715 17.15 20.29 -14.38
C VAL A 715 16.66 20.38 -15.82
N LEU A 716 15.40 20.77 -16.04
CA LEU A 716 14.88 21.01 -17.38
C LEU A 716 15.66 22.14 -18.08
N ALA A 717 15.91 23.26 -17.40
CA ALA A 717 16.65 24.39 -17.95
C ALA A 717 18.07 23.99 -18.41
N ASP A 718 18.76 23.18 -17.61
CA ASP A 718 20.10 22.66 -17.94
C ASP A 718 20.05 21.77 -19.20
N GLN A 719 18.97 20.99 -19.38
CA GLN A 719 18.80 20.16 -20.56
C GLN A 719 18.49 21.00 -21.81
N LEU A 720 17.74 22.10 -21.66
CA LEU A 720 17.43 23.03 -22.74
C LEU A 720 18.65 23.87 -23.18
N GLU A 721 19.74 23.89 -22.41
CA GLU A 721 21.00 24.56 -22.76
C GLU A 721 21.58 24.10 -24.11
N LEU A 722 21.28 22.86 -24.51
CA LEU A 722 21.63 22.31 -25.83
C LEU A 722 21.04 23.11 -27.01
N VAL A 723 19.94 23.84 -26.78
CA VAL A 723 19.20 24.58 -27.82
C VAL A 723 19.22 26.08 -27.57
N VAL A 724 19.09 26.52 -26.32
CA VAL A 724 19.03 27.93 -25.92
C VAL A 724 19.97 28.17 -24.73
N PRO A 725 20.85 29.19 -24.77
CA PRO A 725 21.77 29.48 -23.67
C PRO A 725 21.06 29.60 -22.31
N ARG A 726 21.64 29.00 -21.27
CA ARG A 726 21.02 28.89 -19.92
C ARG A 726 20.71 30.25 -19.28
N ASP A 727 21.48 31.29 -19.59
CA ASP A 727 21.29 32.67 -19.12
C ASP A 727 20.00 33.29 -19.66
N ARG A 728 19.55 32.92 -20.86
CA ARG A 728 18.27 33.39 -21.42
C ARG A 728 17.07 32.76 -20.71
N LEU A 729 17.22 31.59 -20.10
CA LEU A 729 16.17 30.91 -19.34
C LEU A 729 16.03 31.43 -17.90
N GLU A 730 17.05 32.15 -17.40
CA GLU A 730 17.12 32.58 -16.00
C GLU A 730 15.95 33.48 -15.57
N PRO A 731 15.47 34.46 -16.37
CA PRO A 731 14.30 35.27 -15.99
C PRO A 731 13.04 34.43 -15.74
N GLY A 732 12.82 33.37 -16.52
CA GLY A 732 11.71 32.44 -16.33
C GLY A 732 11.90 31.59 -15.08
N PHE A 733 13.12 31.12 -14.83
CA PHE A 733 13.46 30.29 -13.67
C PHE A 733 13.27 31.04 -12.33
N VAL A 734 13.81 32.26 -12.22
CA VAL A 734 13.71 33.07 -10.98
C VAL A 734 12.28 33.55 -10.69
N ALA A 735 11.40 33.55 -11.69
CA ALA A 735 9.99 33.89 -11.51
C ALA A 735 9.20 32.82 -10.73
N PHE A 736 9.74 31.61 -10.53
CA PHE A 736 9.05 30.52 -9.83
C PHE A 736 8.52 30.95 -8.46
N ASP A 737 9.36 31.55 -7.62
CA ASP A 737 9.02 31.87 -6.23
C ASP A 737 7.86 32.86 -6.17
N GLY A 738 7.96 33.97 -6.90
CA GLY A 738 6.91 34.98 -6.94
C GLY A 738 5.59 34.47 -7.52
N VAL A 739 5.63 33.56 -8.49
CA VAL A 739 4.41 32.92 -9.03
C VAL A 739 3.79 31.96 -8.02
N TYR A 740 4.62 31.15 -7.36
CA TYR A 740 4.19 30.21 -6.32
C TYR A 740 3.56 30.95 -5.14
N GLU A 741 4.26 31.93 -4.56
CA GLU A 741 3.81 32.72 -3.41
C GLU A 741 2.50 33.46 -3.73
N GLY A 742 2.45 34.10 -4.91
CA GLY A 742 1.28 34.82 -5.37
C GLY A 742 0.06 33.92 -5.53
N GLU A 743 0.22 32.73 -6.12
CA GLU A 743 -0.87 31.76 -6.29
C GLU A 743 -1.28 31.10 -4.96
N TYR A 744 -0.31 30.72 -4.12
CA TYR A 744 -0.56 30.13 -2.81
C TYR A 744 -1.35 31.08 -1.92
N MET A 745 -0.92 32.35 -1.81
CA MET A 745 -1.66 33.35 -1.04
C MET A 745 -3.02 33.67 -1.64
N ARG A 746 -3.19 33.63 -2.97
CA ARG A 746 -4.50 33.74 -3.60
C ARG A 746 -5.45 32.62 -3.16
N LEU A 747 -4.97 31.38 -3.13
CA LEU A 747 -5.72 30.20 -2.69
C LEU A 747 -6.03 30.26 -1.19
N MET A 748 -5.05 30.58 -0.35
CA MET A 748 -5.24 30.68 1.11
C MET A 748 -6.25 31.76 1.49
N ARG A 749 -6.21 32.93 0.83
CA ARG A 749 -7.25 33.96 1.00
C ARG A 749 -8.65 33.44 0.63
N GLN A 750 -8.79 32.68 -0.45
CA GLN A 750 -10.08 32.08 -0.82
C GLN A 750 -10.57 31.08 0.22
N LYS A 751 -9.68 30.23 0.74
CA LYS A 751 -9.99 29.26 1.79
C LYS A 751 -10.39 29.93 3.10
N LEU A 752 -9.83 31.09 3.41
CA LEU A 752 -10.12 31.90 4.60
C LEU A 752 -11.25 32.92 4.39
N GLY A 753 -11.77 33.08 3.17
CA GLY A 753 -12.81 34.07 2.86
C GLY A 753 -12.33 35.52 2.93
N LEU A 754 -11.05 35.78 2.67
CA LEU A 754 -10.43 37.12 2.74
C LEU A 754 -10.41 37.80 1.36
N THR A 755 -10.60 39.12 1.35
CA THR A 755 -10.44 39.95 0.15
C THR A 755 -9.09 40.65 0.21
N ARG A 756 -8.33 40.64 -0.89
CA ARG A 756 -7.04 41.33 -0.96
C ARG A 756 -7.26 42.84 -0.85
N ARG A 757 -6.63 43.47 0.15
CA ARG A 757 -6.63 44.93 0.35
C ARG A 757 -5.36 45.56 -0.21
N GLU A 758 -5.44 46.80 -0.69
CA GLU A 758 -4.25 47.60 -1.00
C GLU A 758 -3.44 47.83 0.29
N GLY A 759 -2.16 47.46 0.29
CA GLY A 759 -1.26 47.60 1.45
C GLY A 759 -1.47 46.58 2.58
N GLY A 760 -2.39 45.62 2.45
CA GLY A 760 -2.67 44.58 3.46
C GLY A 760 -2.08 43.20 3.15
N GLY A 761 -1.11 43.11 2.25
CA GLY A 761 -0.48 41.84 1.84
C GLY A 761 0.17 41.12 3.01
N ASP A 762 1.03 41.84 3.74
CA ASP A 762 1.84 41.35 4.85
C ASP A 762 0.96 40.84 6.02
N GLU A 763 -0.16 41.50 6.31
CA GLU A 763 -1.08 41.07 7.39
C GLU A 763 -1.75 39.71 7.07
N ASP A 764 -2.14 39.48 5.81
CA ASP A 764 -2.74 38.21 5.40
C ASP A 764 -1.71 37.06 5.45
N GLU A 765 -0.45 37.36 5.11
CA GLU A 765 0.67 36.42 5.19
C GLU A 765 0.96 36.03 6.65
N GLU A 766 1.09 37.02 7.54
CA GLU A 766 1.25 36.78 8.99
C GLU A 766 0.09 35.95 9.57
N LEU A 767 -1.14 36.19 9.12
CA LEU A 767 -2.32 35.43 9.56
C LEU A 767 -2.28 33.96 9.11
N VAL A 768 -1.87 33.72 7.86
CA VAL A 768 -1.68 32.36 7.31
C VAL A 768 -0.55 31.65 8.04
N ASP A 769 0.58 32.31 8.27
CA ASP A 769 1.69 31.74 9.03
C ASP A 769 1.28 31.43 10.47
N ALA A 770 0.53 32.30 11.11
CA ALA A 770 -0.04 32.05 12.43
C ALA A 770 -0.98 30.83 12.42
N LEU A 771 -1.78 30.63 11.36
CA LEU A 771 -2.64 29.45 11.20
C LEU A 771 -1.81 28.18 11.08
N LEU A 772 -0.80 28.17 10.19
CA LEU A 772 0.07 27.00 10.00
C LEU A 772 0.84 26.65 11.28
N ASN A 773 1.23 27.66 12.06
CA ASN A 773 1.82 27.46 13.39
C ASN A 773 0.83 26.83 14.39
N VAL A 774 -0.43 27.27 14.41
CA VAL A 774 -1.48 26.65 15.24
C VAL A 774 -1.75 25.22 14.79
N LEU A 775 -1.87 24.97 13.49
CA LEU A 775 -2.03 23.63 12.91
C LEU A 775 -0.86 22.72 13.31
N THR A 776 0.38 23.20 13.24
CA THR A 776 1.58 22.43 13.65
C THR A 776 1.54 22.09 15.14
N ARG A 777 1.15 23.04 16.01
CA ARG A 777 1.09 22.84 17.47
C ARG A 777 -0.07 21.92 17.89
N THR A 778 -1.17 21.97 17.17
CA THR A 778 -2.39 21.23 17.48
C THR A 778 -2.47 19.89 16.77
N GLY A 779 -1.76 19.71 15.65
CA GLY A 779 -1.88 18.54 14.79
C GLY A 779 -3.28 18.39 14.22
N ALA A 780 -4.02 19.48 14.00
CA ALA A 780 -5.42 19.36 13.58
C ALA A 780 -5.60 18.85 12.15
N ASP A 781 -6.74 18.20 11.88
CA ASP A 781 -7.08 17.73 10.54
C ASP A 781 -7.14 18.91 9.56
N PHE A 782 -6.28 18.87 8.54
CA PHE A 782 -6.05 19.98 7.63
C PHE A 782 -7.33 20.36 6.88
N THR A 783 -8.02 19.38 6.30
CA THR A 783 -9.23 19.62 5.49
C THR A 783 -10.39 20.08 6.37
N CYS A 784 -10.64 19.40 7.49
CA CYS A 784 -11.77 19.68 8.37
C CYS A 784 -11.65 21.04 9.05
N VAL A 785 -10.44 21.53 9.34
CA VAL A 785 -10.24 22.89 9.89
C VAL A 785 -10.81 23.93 8.93
N PHE A 786 -10.43 23.90 7.65
CA PHE A 786 -10.95 24.85 6.67
C PHE A 786 -12.46 24.70 6.46
N ARG A 787 -12.99 23.48 6.50
CA ARG A 787 -14.45 23.26 6.43
C ARG A 787 -15.17 23.83 7.66
N CYS A 788 -14.62 23.65 8.85
CA CYS A 788 -15.14 24.24 10.09
C CYS A 788 -15.17 25.77 10.02
N LEU A 789 -14.09 26.39 9.52
CA LEU A 789 -14.04 27.86 9.34
C LEU A 789 -15.08 28.36 8.33
N SER A 790 -15.49 27.52 7.37
CA SER A 790 -16.54 27.85 6.38
C SER A 790 -17.96 27.88 6.97
N SER A 791 -18.10 27.52 8.25
CA SER A 791 -19.34 27.62 9.03
C SER A 791 -19.25 28.67 10.16
N LEU A 792 -18.09 29.32 10.31
CA LEU A 792 -17.86 30.32 11.36
C LEU A 792 -18.33 31.70 10.89
N ASN A 793 -19.46 32.14 11.43
CA ASN A 793 -19.93 33.49 11.24
C ASN A 793 -19.14 34.47 12.13
N ALA A 794 -18.49 35.46 11.51
CA ALA A 794 -17.64 36.44 12.19
C ALA A 794 -18.42 37.50 12.97
N PHE A 795 -19.73 37.64 12.75
CA PHE A 795 -20.62 38.63 13.39
C PHE A 795 -21.58 38.02 14.42
N ASP A 796 -21.50 36.71 14.63
CA ASP A 796 -22.31 35.99 15.60
C ASP A 796 -21.83 36.19 17.06
N SER A 797 -22.70 35.77 17.98
CA SER A 797 -22.48 35.82 19.43
C SER A 797 -21.21 35.09 19.90
N VAL A 798 -20.76 35.39 21.13
CA VAL A 798 -19.58 34.74 21.73
C VAL A 798 -19.79 33.21 21.83
N GLU A 799 -21.01 32.78 22.11
CA GLU A 799 -21.40 31.38 22.31
C GLU A 799 -21.17 30.53 21.05
N ILE A 800 -21.48 31.08 19.87
CA ILE A 800 -21.27 30.39 18.58
C ILE A 800 -19.77 30.29 18.26
N ARG A 801 -18.97 31.30 18.64
CA ARG A 801 -17.51 31.25 18.51
C ARG A 801 -16.89 30.17 19.39
N ASP A 802 -17.38 30.01 20.62
CA ASP A 802 -16.94 28.94 21.51
C ASP A 802 -17.29 27.55 20.96
N GLN A 803 -18.42 27.40 20.26
CA GLN A 803 -18.76 26.14 19.58
C GLN A 803 -17.77 25.81 18.47
N ALA A 804 -17.36 26.78 17.64
CA ALA A 804 -16.34 26.56 16.61
C ALA A 804 -14.98 26.17 17.22
N VAL A 805 -14.58 26.83 18.32
CA VAL A 805 -13.37 26.46 19.06
C VAL A 805 -13.46 25.01 19.58
N ASN A 806 -14.61 24.59 20.11
CA ASN A 806 -14.81 23.21 20.56
C ASN A 806 -14.67 22.20 19.42
N THR A 807 -15.21 22.50 18.24
CA THR A 807 -15.05 21.65 17.05
C THR A 807 -13.59 21.54 16.64
N LEU A 808 -12.86 22.66 16.58
CA LEU A 808 -11.43 22.67 16.21
C LEU A 808 -10.55 21.94 17.24
N VAL A 809 -10.87 22.02 18.53
CA VAL A 809 -10.24 21.21 19.57
C VAL A 809 -10.48 19.72 19.31
N GLY A 810 -11.70 19.33 18.94
CA GLY A 810 -12.03 17.94 18.59
C GLY A 810 -11.36 17.41 17.32
N LEU A 811 -11.02 18.31 16.38
CA LEU A 811 -10.25 17.99 15.17
C LEU A 811 -8.74 17.93 15.41
N SER A 812 -8.27 18.30 16.60
CA SER A 812 -6.85 18.33 16.96
C SER A 812 -6.36 16.97 17.46
N GLU A 813 -5.09 16.63 17.22
CA GLU A 813 -4.48 15.41 17.74
C GLU A 813 -4.59 15.33 19.28
N THR A 814 -5.02 14.17 19.76
CA THR A 814 -4.95 13.80 21.17
C THR A 814 -3.50 13.66 21.64
N LEU A 815 -3.29 13.73 22.96
CA LEU A 815 -1.96 13.51 23.55
C LEU A 815 -1.41 12.12 23.21
N GLU A 816 -2.27 11.11 23.21
CA GLU A 816 -1.91 9.73 22.88
C GLU A 816 -1.43 9.60 21.43
N GLN A 817 -2.10 10.25 20.47
CA GLN A 817 -1.66 10.32 19.08
C GLN A 817 -0.27 10.94 18.95
N GLN A 818 -0.02 12.06 19.63
CA GLN A 818 1.30 12.70 19.62
C GLN A 818 2.39 11.80 20.19
N LYS A 819 2.08 11.05 21.27
CA LYS A 819 3.02 10.10 21.89
C LYS A 819 3.36 8.97 20.91
N ARG A 820 2.36 8.34 20.29
CA ARG A 820 2.55 7.28 19.29
C ARG A 820 3.37 7.77 18.08
N LYS A 821 3.08 8.97 17.56
CA LYS A 821 3.82 9.57 16.45
C LYS A 821 5.30 9.80 16.80
N LEU A 822 5.56 10.30 18.01
CA LEU A 822 6.92 10.51 18.47
C LEU A 822 7.66 9.18 18.72
N GLU A 823 6.97 8.16 19.20
CA GLU A 823 7.53 6.80 19.36
C GLU A 823 7.88 6.16 18.02
N ALA A 824 7.02 6.27 17.02
CA ALA A 824 7.30 5.82 15.65
C ALA A 824 8.52 6.52 15.05
N THR A 825 8.71 7.82 15.35
CA THR A 825 9.81 8.62 14.80
C THR A 825 11.14 8.48 15.56
N SER A 826 11.10 8.06 16.83
CA SER A 826 12.29 8.02 17.71
C SER A 826 13.05 6.68 17.66
N GLY A 827 12.60 5.72 16.83
CA GLY A 827 13.32 4.46 16.58
C GLY A 827 13.56 3.61 17.83
N GLY A 828 12.84 3.86 18.94
CA GLY A 828 12.90 3.05 20.15
C GLY A 828 14.22 3.10 20.95
N LEU A 829 15.08 4.12 20.77
CA LEU A 829 16.36 4.20 21.48
C LEU A 829 16.17 4.43 22.99
N SER A 830 16.47 3.43 23.85
CA SER A 830 16.48 3.65 25.32
C SER A 830 17.63 4.55 25.78
N ALA A 831 17.50 5.12 26.99
CA ALA A 831 18.42 6.09 27.58
C ALA A 831 19.91 5.68 27.53
N GLU A 832 20.18 4.39 27.70
CA GLU A 832 21.53 3.81 27.68
C GLU A 832 22.17 3.85 26.27
N GLN A 833 21.38 3.73 25.19
CA GLN A 833 21.92 3.90 23.82
C GLN A 833 22.31 5.34 23.58
N TYR A 834 21.52 6.28 24.08
CA TYR A 834 21.78 7.70 23.88
C TYR A 834 23.09 8.12 24.54
N GLU A 835 23.32 7.70 25.79
CA GLU A 835 24.57 7.97 26.51
C GLU A 835 25.78 7.33 25.81
N MET A 836 25.62 6.15 25.23
CA MET A 836 26.65 5.50 24.42
C MET A 836 26.98 6.29 23.14
N VAL A 837 25.96 6.82 22.45
CA VAL A 837 26.15 7.68 21.26
C VAL A 837 26.87 8.99 21.63
N GLU A 838 26.47 9.62 22.75
CA GLU A 838 27.10 10.84 23.26
C GLU A 838 28.57 10.61 23.61
N LEU A 839 28.88 9.52 24.30
CA LEU A 839 30.24 9.15 24.67
C LEU A 839 31.09 8.85 23.44
N LEU A 840 30.54 8.11 22.47
CA LEU A 840 31.23 7.76 21.23
C LEU A 840 31.58 9.00 20.38
N LEU A 841 30.69 9.99 20.32
CA LEU A 841 30.96 11.27 19.65
C LEU A 841 32.04 12.08 20.36
N LYS A 842 32.07 12.07 21.70
CA LYS A 842 33.07 12.79 22.49
C LYS A 842 34.45 12.13 22.42
N GLU A 843 34.52 10.80 22.55
CA GLU A 843 35.79 10.08 22.66
C GLU A 843 36.38 9.67 21.31
N SER A 844 35.57 9.49 20.26
CA SER A 844 36.05 9.03 18.96
C SER A 844 35.20 9.56 17.78
N PRO A 845 35.29 10.85 17.43
CA PRO A 845 34.46 11.49 16.39
C PRO A 845 34.61 10.88 15.00
N ALA A 846 35.81 10.40 14.66
CA ALA A 846 36.07 9.73 13.39
C ALA A 846 35.36 8.36 13.31
N ARG A 847 35.28 7.66 14.44
CA ARG A 847 34.60 6.38 14.58
C ARG A 847 33.08 6.56 14.59
N ALA A 848 32.58 7.60 15.25
CA ALA A 848 31.16 7.98 15.21
C ALA A 848 30.68 8.23 13.76
N ARG A 849 31.45 8.99 12.97
CA ARG A 849 31.13 9.22 11.53
C ARG A 849 31.11 7.94 10.70
N GLN A 850 31.98 6.98 11.00
CA GLN A 850 31.96 5.67 10.33
C GLN A 850 30.68 4.87 10.62
N TYR A 851 30.03 5.12 11.76
CA TYR A 851 28.71 4.56 12.11
C TYR A 851 27.53 5.41 11.62
N GLY A 852 27.78 6.44 10.79
CA GLY A 852 26.73 7.38 10.35
C GLY A 852 26.21 8.30 11.46
N ILE A 853 26.85 8.28 12.64
CA ILE A 853 26.51 9.14 13.77
C ILE A 853 27.20 10.48 13.55
N THR A 854 26.46 11.43 13.00
CA THR A 854 26.93 12.81 12.84
C THR A 854 26.53 13.67 14.03
N PRO A 855 27.24 14.78 14.29
CA PRO A 855 26.82 15.77 15.27
C PRO A 855 25.38 16.24 15.06
N GLU A 856 24.94 16.39 13.80
CA GLU A 856 23.59 16.80 13.44
C GLU A 856 22.54 15.76 13.83
N LEU A 857 22.82 14.47 13.56
CA LEU A 857 21.96 13.37 14.00
C LEU A 857 21.85 13.33 15.53
N PHE A 858 22.96 13.56 16.24
CA PHE A 858 22.95 13.60 17.70
C PHE A 858 22.11 14.75 18.24
N VAL A 859 22.22 15.95 17.65
CA VAL A 859 21.36 17.09 17.99
C VAL A 859 19.88 16.76 17.76
N GLN A 860 19.55 16.10 16.66
CA GLN A 860 18.17 15.63 16.40
C GLN A 860 17.70 14.63 17.46
N MET A 861 18.53 13.64 17.81
CA MET A 861 18.22 12.69 18.89
C MET A 861 18.04 13.41 20.24
N THR A 862 18.86 14.41 20.56
CA THR A 862 18.71 15.21 21.79
C THR A 862 17.36 15.91 21.81
N ALA A 863 16.98 16.53 20.69
CA ALA A 863 15.73 17.25 20.55
C ALA A 863 14.53 16.30 20.69
N GLN A 864 14.57 15.13 20.06
CA GLN A 864 13.53 14.10 20.17
C GLN A 864 13.38 13.59 21.62
N ARG A 865 14.50 13.34 22.32
CA ARG A 865 14.46 12.91 23.72
C ARG A 865 13.84 13.96 24.64
N LYS A 866 14.21 15.24 24.45
CA LYS A 866 13.62 16.36 25.19
C LYS A 866 12.12 16.50 24.89
N ALA A 867 11.73 16.36 23.62
CA ALA A 867 10.33 16.39 23.22
C ALA A 867 9.54 15.24 23.86
N LYS A 868 10.11 14.02 23.92
CA LYS A 868 9.47 12.87 24.55
C LYS A 868 9.26 13.09 26.04
N ALA A 869 10.31 13.52 26.76
CA ALA A 869 10.21 13.81 28.19
C ALA A 869 9.17 14.91 28.49
N ALA A 870 9.10 15.96 27.65
CA ALA A 870 8.09 17.01 27.80
C ALA A 870 6.66 16.49 27.55
N LEU A 871 6.48 15.63 26.55
CA LEU A 871 5.19 15.04 26.20
C LEU A 871 4.72 14.03 27.25
N ASP A 872 5.63 13.24 27.83
CA ASP A 872 5.36 12.30 28.92
C ASP A 872 4.96 13.04 30.22
N ALA A 873 5.53 14.22 30.45
CA ALA A 873 5.17 15.09 31.58
C ALA A 873 3.86 15.87 31.37
N THR A 874 3.32 15.90 30.15
CA THR A 874 2.08 16.60 29.81
C THR A 874 0.87 15.74 30.18
N THR A 875 -0.15 16.37 30.77
CA THR A 875 -1.45 15.73 31.05
C THR A 875 -2.47 16.06 29.96
N ASP A 876 -3.49 15.22 29.79
CA ASP A 876 -4.57 15.46 28.81
C ASP A 876 -5.27 16.80 29.05
N THR A 877 -5.48 17.19 30.31
CA THR A 877 -6.08 18.48 30.67
C THR A 877 -5.20 19.66 30.25
N GLN A 878 -3.88 19.59 30.49
CA GLN A 878 -2.94 20.64 30.05
C GLN A 878 -2.88 20.74 28.53
N ARG A 879 -2.89 19.60 27.84
CA ARG A 879 -2.93 19.54 26.38
C ARG A 879 -4.20 20.19 25.84
N LEU A 880 -5.38 19.79 26.34
CA LEU A 880 -6.66 20.35 25.93
C LEU A 880 -6.71 21.87 26.12
N GLU A 881 -6.24 22.38 27.26
CA GLU A 881 -6.23 23.83 27.52
C GLU A 881 -5.27 24.57 26.59
N THR A 882 -4.10 23.98 26.29
CA THR A 882 -3.12 24.55 25.36
C THR A 882 -3.67 24.61 23.94
N VAL A 883 -4.33 23.56 23.47
CA VAL A 883 -4.99 23.49 22.15
C VAL A 883 -6.11 24.52 22.07
N ARG A 884 -6.98 24.55 23.09
CA ARG A 884 -8.10 25.48 23.18
C ARG A 884 -7.63 26.93 23.15
N THR A 885 -6.59 27.26 23.91
CA THR A 885 -6.01 28.62 23.94
C THR A 885 -5.46 29.00 22.57
N ALA A 886 -4.69 28.11 21.94
CA ALA A 886 -4.13 28.37 20.60
C ALA A 886 -5.22 28.66 19.55
N TRP A 887 -6.30 27.88 19.54
CA TRP A 887 -7.43 28.12 18.62
C TRP A 887 -8.21 29.39 18.95
N ARG A 888 -8.47 29.65 20.24
CA ARG A 888 -9.19 30.85 20.69
C ARG A 888 -8.44 32.13 20.28
N ASP A 889 -7.14 32.17 20.52
CA ASP A 889 -6.31 33.34 20.22
C ASP A 889 -6.26 33.60 18.71
N TRP A 890 -6.06 32.56 17.91
CA TRP A 890 -6.02 32.71 16.45
C TRP A 890 -7.39 33.07 15.86
N ILE A 891 -8.49 32.45 16.33
CA ILE A 891 -9.85 32.80 15.88
C ILE A 891 -10.16 34.27 16.17
N ALA A 892 -9.74 34.80 17.32
CA ALA A 892 -9.97 36.20 17.64
C ALA A 892 -9.29 37.14 16.63
N VAL A 893 -8.05 36.83 16.23
CA VAL A 893 -7.31 37.60 15.20
C VAL A 893 -7.96 37.43 13.82
N TYR A 894 -8.33 36.19 13.45
CA TYR A 894 -9.00 35.89 12.19
C TYR A 894 -10.33 36.64 12.04
N ILE A 895 -11.19 36.60 13.07
CA ILE A 895 -12.48 37.31 13.07
C ILE A 895 -12.26 38.82 12.96
N ALA A 896 -11.30 39.37 13.71
CA ALA A 896 -10.98 40.80 13.63
C ALA A 896 -10.51 41.20 12.22
N ARG A 897 -9.78 40.33 11.52
CA ARG A 897 -9.37 40.55 10.13
C ARG A 897 -10.55 40.49 9.16
N VAL A 898 -11.45 39.51 9.31
CA VAL A 898 -12.65 39.35 8.48
C VAL A 898 -13.62 40.53 8.63
N GLN A 899 -13.86 40.99 9.86
CA GLN A 899 -14.74 42.12 10.16
C GLN A 899 -14.25 43.45 9.56
N ARG A 900 -12.99 43.54 9.10
CA ARG A 900 -12.48 44.71 8.38
C ARG A 900 -12.75 44.67 6.87
N ASP A 901 -13.00 43.49 6.30
CA ASP A 901 -13.28 43.32 4.86
C ASP A 901 -14.75 43.51 4.52
N GLY A 902 -15.65 43.32 5.49
CA GLY A 902 -17.08 43.34 5.23
C GLY A 902 -17.91 43.59 6.49
N ASP A 903 -19.22 43.47 6.31
CA ASP A 903 -20.26 43.62 7.32
C ASP A 903 -21.12 42.36 7.38
N ALA A 904 -22.06 42.32 8.34
CA ALA A 904 -22.96 41.19 8.53
C ALA A 904 -23.83 40.88 7.30
N GLU A 905 -24.08 41.84 6.42
CA GLU A 905 -24.89 41.64 5.20
C GLU A 905 -24.16 40.78 4.16
N ASN A 906 -22.83 40.88 4.10
CA ASN A 906 -22.01 40.14 3.12
C ASN A 906 -21.49 38.79 3.63
N GLU A 907 -21.82 38.44 4.87
CA GLU A 907 -21.27 37.27 5.55
C GLU A 907 -21.63 35.94 4.88
N GLU A 908 -22.89 35.76 4.54
CA GLU A 908 -23.35 34.53 3.88
C GLU A 908 -22.70 34.34 2.50
N LYS A 909 -22.38 35.44 1.81
CA LYS A 909 -21.64 35.41 0.55
C LYS A 909 -20.19 34.93 0.77
N ARG A 910 -19.53 35.41 1.84
CA ARG A 910 -18.19 34.94 2.24
C ARG A 910 -18.20 33.45 2.54
N LEU A 911 -19.13 32.99 3.37
CA LEU A 911 -19.24 31.57 3.75
C LEU A 911 -19.52 30.68 2.54
N ASN A 912 -20.39 31.10 1.61
CA ASN A 912 -20.61 30.38 0.36
C ASN A 912 -19.36 30.30 -0.52
N GLN A 913 -18.55 31.37 -0.58
CA GLN A 913 -17.26 31.34 -1.28
C GLN A 913 -16.30 30.34 -0.61
N MET A 914 -16.22 30.34 0.72
CA MET A 914 -15.38 29.40 1.47
C MET A 914 -15.83 27.96 1.26
N ARG A 915 -17.13 27.67 1.29
CA ARG A 915 -17.67 26.31 1.03
C ARG A 915 -17.34 25.78 -0.37
N ARG A 916 -17.21 26.66 -1.36
CA ARG A 916 -16.76 26.31 -2.73
C ARG A 916 -15.25 26.16 -2.88
N ALA A 917 -14.46 26.68 -1.94
CA ALA A 917 -13.00 26.57 -1.94
C ALA A 917 -12.48 25.50 -0.99
N ASN A 918 -13.28 25.09 0.00
CA ASN A 918 -12.91 24.16 1.06
C ASN A 918 -13.72 22.86 0.92
N PRO A 919 -13.09 21.78 0.43
CA PRO A 919 -13.77 20.51 0.22
C PRO A 919 -14.19 19.89 1.55
N VAL A 920 -15.28 19.13 1.51
CA VAL A 920 -15.73 18.17 2.52
C VAL A 920 -14.97 16.86 2.36
N PHE A 921 -14.87 16.37 1.12
CA PHE A 921 -14.23 15.10 0.79
C PHE A 921 -12.86 15.34 0.18
N VAL A 922 -11.87 14.65 0.73
CA VAL A 922 -10.56 14.45 0.09
C VAL A 922 -10.29 12.95 -0.01
N LEU A 923 -9.50 12.50 -0.99
CA LEU A 923 -9.13 11.09 -1.13
C LEU A 923 -8.14 10.66 -0.03
N ARG A 924 -8.66 10.47 1.19
CA ARG A 924 -7.90 9.94 2.33
C ARG A 924 -7.47 8.50 2.05
N ASN A 925 -6.34 8.09 2.63
CA ASN A 925 -5.81 6.75 2.36
C ASN A 925 -6.77 5.63 2.77
N HIS A 926 -7.50 5.78 3.87
CA HIS A 926 -8.48 4.78 4.31
C HIS A 926 -9.72 4.73 3.39
N VAL A 927 -10.11 5.84 2.77
CA VAL A 927 -11.19 5.89 1.77
C VAL A 927 -10.77 5.13 0.53
N ALA A 928 -9.54 5.37 0.04
CA ALA A 928 -8.98 4.62 -1.08
C ALA A 928 -8.87 3.12 -0.77
N GLN A 929 -8.41 2.76 0.44
CA GLN A 929 -8.33 1.36 0.86
C GLN A 929 -9.72 0.70 0.91
N THR A 930 -10.72 1.39 1.45
CA THR A 930 -12.11 0.89 1.46
C THR A 930 -12.61 0.60 0.05
N ALA A 931 -12.34 1.49 -0.93
CA ALA A 931 -12.71 1.25 -2.32
C ALA A 931 -11.97 0.04 -2.93
N ILE A 932 -10.70 -0.17 -2.56
CA ILE A 932 -9.93 -1.34 -2.99
C ILE A 932 -10.52 -2.63 -2.42
N ASP A 933 -10.84 -2.65 -1.13
CA ASP A 933 -11.40 -3.82 -0.44
C ASP A 933 -12.76 -4.21 -1.07
N LEU A 934 -13.64 -3.23 -1.29
CA LEU A 934 -14.91 -3.42 -2.00
C LEU A 934 -14.70 -3.98 -3.41
N ALA A 935 -13.70 -3.49 -4.15
CA ALA A 935 -13.38 -4.00 -5.48
C ALA A 935 -12.85 -5.44 -5.44
N HIS A 936 -12.08 -5.84 -4.42
CA HIS A 936 -11.66 -7.23 -4.25
C HIS A 936 -12.85 -8.15 -4.01
N GLU A 937 -13.79 -7.72 -3.17
CA GLU A 937 -15.04 -8.42 -2.85
C GLU A 937 -16.04 -8.46 -4.02
N GLY A 938 -15.82 -7.64 -5.06
CA GLY A 938 -16.71 -7.55 -6.23
C GLY A 938 -17.88 -6.57 -6.04
N ASP A 939 -17.88 -5.77 -4.96
CA ASP A 939 -18.86 -4.70 -4.75
C ASP A 939 -18.45 -3.41 -5.46
N TYR A 940 -18.67 -3.38 -6.78
CA TYR A 940 -18.37 -2.18 -7.57
C TYR A 940 -19.42 -1.08 -7.42
N ALA A 941 -20.59 -1.38 -6.83
CA ALA A 941 -21.56 -0.34 -6.50
C ALA A 941 -21.04 0.52 -5.35
N GLY A 942 -20.43 -0.10 -4.33
CA GLY A 942 -19.73 0.62 -3.27
C GLY A 942 -18.54 1.44 -3.79
N VAL A 943 -17.77 0.93 -4.75
CA VAL A 943 -16.69 1.68 -5.42
C VAL A 943 -17.24 2.91 -6.15
N GLN A 944 -18.33 2.75 -6.92
CA GLN A 944 -18.99 3.84 -7.63
C GLN A 944 -19.52 4.90 -6.66
N HIS A 945 -20.10 4.49 -5.53
CA HIS A 945 -20.58 5.42 -4.50
C HIS A 945 -19.45 6.29 -3.93
N ILE A 946 -18.31 5.69 -3.58
CA ILE A 946 -17.13 6.44 -3.12
C ILE A 946 -16.63 7.39 -4.21
N PHE A 947 -16.58 6.94 -5.47
CA PHE A 947 -16.20 7.78 -6.59
C PHE A 947 -17.13 8.98 -6.76
N ASP A 948 -18.45 8.79 -6.69
CA ASP A 948 -19.44 9.87 -6.82
C ASP A 948 -19.28 10.95 -5.74
N LEU A 949 -18.96 10.55 -4.50
CA LEU A 949 -18.63 11.49 -3.40
C LEU A 949 -17.37 12.30 -3.72
N LEU A 950 -16.33 11.65 -4.24
CA LEU A 950 -15.06 12.29 -4.60
C LEU A 950 -15.21 13.23 -5.80
N MET A 951 -16.17 13.00 -6.68
CA MET A 951 -16.48 13.89 -7.81
C MET A 951 -17.28 15.13 -7.39
N HIS A 952 -17.87 15.14 -6.20
CA HIS A 952 -18.59 16.28 -5.63
C HIS A 952 -17.97 16.71 -4.30
N PRO A 953 -16.67 17.07 -4.29
CA PRO A 953 -15.91 17.18 -3.05
C PRO A 953 -16.35 18.34 -2.15
N PHE A 954 -17.16 19.28 -2.64
CA PHE A 954 -17.65 20.44 -1.89
C PHE A 954 -19.07 20.28 -1.34
N ASP A 955 -19.79 19.26 -1.80
CA ASP A 955 -21.18 18.99 -1.43
C ASP A 955 -21.25 18.43 0.00
N GLU A 956 -22.34 18.74 0.70
CA GLU A 956 -22.58 18.18 2.01
C GLU A 956 -22.96 16.69 1.91
N PRO A 957 -22.51 15.84 2.87
CA PRO A 957 -22.86 14.43 2.93
C PRO A 957 -24.39 14.24 3.05
N LEU A 958 -24.94 13.21 2.39
CA LEU A 958 -26.38 12.94 2.45
C LEU A 958 -26.81 12.35 3.80
N ASP A 959 -25.96 11.50 4.38
CA ASP A 959 -26.21 10.77 5.63
C ASP A 959 -24.92 10.55 6.44
N GLU A 960 -25.00 9.80 7.53
CA GLU A 960 -23.82 9.47 8.37
C GLU A 960 -22.86 8.47 7.71
N ASP A 961 -23.35 7.63 6.79
CA ASP A 961 -22.50 6.67 6.07
C ASP A 961 -21.60 7.41 5.07
N ASP A 962 -22.08 8.47 4.44
CA ASP A 962 -21.25 9.39 3.65
C ASP A 962 -20.28 10.17 4.53
N ARG A 963 -20.73 10.66 5.69
CA ARG A 963 -19.90 11.48 6.62
C ARG A 963 -18.64 10.76 7.07
N ARG A 964 -18.65 9.43 7.17
CA ARG A 964 -17.45 8.66 7.56
C ARG A 964 -16.29 8.89 6.60
N PHE A 965 -16.55 9.10 5.30
CA PHE A 965 -15.52 9.33 4.29
C PHE A 965 -14.98 10.77 4.30
N ALA A 966 -15.68 11.71 4.95
CA ALA A 966 -15.21 13.08 5.14
C ALA A 966 -14.25 13.22 6.34
N ARG A 967 -14.32 12.30 7.30
CA ARG A 967 -13.54 12.34 8.56
C ARG A 967 -12.18 11.67 8.42
N PRO A 968 -11.17 12.07 9.21
CA PRO A 968 -9.90 11.34 9.30
C PRO A 968 -10.10 9.92 9.81
N GLN A 969 -9.14 9.04 9.51
CA GLN A 969 -9.14 7.68 10.04
C GLN A 969 -9.15 7.67 11.57
N ASP A 970 -9.83 6.69 12.18
CA ASP A 970 -9.79 6.51 13.63
C ASP A 970 -8.33 6.32 14.09
N PRO A 971 -7.82 7.17 15.00
CA PRO A 971 -6.43 7.11 15.45
C PRO A 971 -6.03 5.84 16.20
N SER A 972 -7.00 5.04 16.64
CA SER A 972 -6.77 3.71 17.22
C SER A 972 -6.39 2.67 16.17
N THR A 973 -6.66 2.95 14.89
CA THR A 973 -6.30 2.07 13.77
C THR A 973 -4.83 2.23 13.41
N ALA A 974 -4.16 1.15 13.02
CA ALA A 974 -2.80 1.22 12.53
C ALA A 974 -2.73 2.10 11.25
N PRO A 975 -1.70 2.95 11.11
CA PRO A 975 -1.56 3.80 9.93
C PRO A 975 -1.40 2.95 8.67
N LEU A 976 -2.11 3.31 7.61
CA LEU A 976 -2.02 2.64 6.31
C LEU A 976 -0.68 2.98 5.62
N CYS A 977 0.14 1.95 5.41
CA CYS A 977 1.37 2.07 4.65
C CYS A 977 1.06 1.98 3.15
N VAL A 978 1.46 3.01 2.39
CA VAL A 978 1.32 3.03 0.93
C VAL A 978 2.70 3.00 0.29
N SER A 979 2.95 2.00 -0.56
CA SER A 979 4.20 1.83 -1.29
C SER A 979 4.03 2.06 -2.79
N CYS A 980 5.14 2.35 -3.48
CA CYS A 980 5.19 2.34 -4.95
C CYS A 980 4.96 0.90 -5.45
N SER A 981 3.73 0.49 -5.71
CA SER A 981 3.33 -0.84 -6.23
C SER A 981 3.89 -1.27 -7.61
N SER A 982 4.97 -0.65 -8.10
CA SER A 982 5.48 -0.85 -9.46
C SER A 982 6.14 -2.19 -9.68
#